data_AF-A0A8T2RTH9-F1
#
_entry.id   AF-A0A8T2RTH9-F1
#
_cell.length_a   1.000
_cell.length_b   1.000
_cell.length_c   1.000
_cell.angle_alpha   90.00
_cell.angle_beta   90.00
_cell.angle_gamma   90.00
#
_symmetry.space_group_name_H-M   'P 1'
#
loop_
_entity.id
_entity.type
_entity.pdbx_description
1 polymer ?
#
loop_
_entity_poly.entity_id
_entity_poly.type
_entity_poly.pdbx_seq_one_letter_code
_entity_poly.pdbx_strand_id
1 'polypeptide(L)'
;MFLDDPGTVASILEILLKGDKEANLLAYQVAFDLYENERQPFLLKVRDYLPEPRVSSRFEVPEGTTNASQVTENDADHIPTSMDTTEGSDQPTASQSTEHHSSSTDHEDSQKYADKLSKLKKILTGETPIHLTLQFLYGHNRSDILILKTIKQSVELRNSVCHSATIYANALMHAGTTVDTFLRENLDWLSRATNWAKFSATAGLGVIHRGHLQQGRSLMAPYLPQNGAASGGSPFSEGGALYALGLIHANHGEGIKHFLIESLRSANNEVIQHGACLGLGLAALGTADEDIYDEIKSVLYSDNAVAGEAAGISMGLLMVGAGKDKDEEMLAYAHGTSHEKITRGLALGIALTVYGREEDADTLIEQLTRDQNPLLRYGGMYALALAYRGTANNKAIRHLLHFAVSDVSDDVRRTAVLALGFVLYSEPEQTPRIVSLLSESYNPHVRYGAALAVGISCAGTGLHEAISLLEPLTSDVVDFVRQGALIAMAMVLIQTTEAQESYVGTFRRQLEKIILDKHEDTMSKMGAILATGIIDAGGRNVTIALQSRTKHDRITAVIGMAVFSQYWYWYPLIYFLSLSFTPTAFIGLNHDLNMPKFTFLSNAKPSLFGYPPATAPPVAASAIKLPTAVLSTSARAKARAKKEYDSKHPPEKSMLEEASQSQANGSLKTSKPSKEEGKETDAMQVDFPAEKKSEVEQPSGEELHNPARVVPAQEKYIKFREGSRYVPIKAAPSGFVMLKDLEPSEPEVLVSSDAPASLAPGSSSGTNAGQPNIAGEEEPQPPQPFEYSA
;
A
#
# COMPACT_ATOMS: atom_id res chain seq x y z
N MET A 1 23.73 -2.24 5.46
CA MET A 1 22.51 -1.57 5.95
C MET A 1 22.53 -1.29 7.44
N PHE A 2 22.65 -2.27 8.36
CA PHE A 2 22.79 -1.97 9.80
C PHE A 2 24.02 -1.13 10.16
N LEU A 3 25.13 -1.38 9.45
CA LEU A 3 26.38 -0.62 9.61
C LEU A 3 26.38 0.73 8.88
N ASP A 4 25.30 1.08 8.18
CA ASP A 4 25.12 2.31 7.40
C ASP A 4 26.30 2.72 6.48
N ASP A 5 26.94 1.73 5.85
CA ASP A 5 28.07 1.95 4.93
C ASP A 5 27.63 1.78 3.46
N PRO A 6 27.28 2.88 2.75
CA PRO A 6 26.88 2.84 1.35
C PRO A 6 28.06 2.64 0.39
N GLY A 7 29.28 3.07 0.75
CA GLY A 7 30.46 3.02 -0.12
C GLY A 7 30.94 1.59 -0.37
N THR A 8 30.93 0.77 0.69
CA THR A 8 31.26 -0.66 0.58
C THR A 8 30.22 -1.40 -0.28
N VAL A 9 28.93 -1.07 -0.14
CA VAL A 9 27.87 -1.69 -0.95
C VAL A 9 28.00 -1.33 -2.43
N ALA A 10 28.28 -0.05 -2.74
CA ALA A 10 28.52 0.39 -4.11
C ALA A 10 29.72 -0.36 -4.74
N SER A 11 30.80 -0.54 -3.98
CA SER A 11 31.99 -1.28 -4.44
C SER A 11 31.69 -2.75 -4.74
N ILE A 12 30.89 -3.40 -3.89
CA ILE A 12 30.46 -4.80 -4.11
C ILE A 12 29.59 -4.92 -5.37
N LEU A 13 28.64 -3.99 -5.56
CA LEU A 13 27.81 -3.96 -6.76
C LEU A 13 28.64 -3.75 -8.03
N GLU A 14 29.68 -2.91 -7.96
CA GLU A 14 30.58 -2.69 -9.09
C GLU A 14 31.39 -3.95 -9.45
N ILE A 15 31.89 -4.67 -8.45
CA ILE A 15 32.60 -5.95 -8.65
C ILE A 15 31.67 -6.98 -9.31
N LEU A 16 30.43 -7.07 -8.86
CA LEU A 16 29.44 -8.01 -9.41
C LEU A 16 29.04 -7.66 -10.85
N LEU A 17 28.95 -6.36 -11.18
CA LEU A 17 28.66 -5.90 -12.54
C LEU A 17 29.79 -6.18 -13.55
N LYS A 18 31.04 -6.19 -13.08
CA LYS A 18 32.22 -6.55 -13.90
C LYS A 18 32.41 -8.06 -14.05
N GLY A 19 31.66 -8.87 -13.30
CA GLY A 19 31.70 -10.33 -13.35
C GLY A 19 30.83 -10.95 -14.45
N ASP A 20 30.67 -12.27 -14.35
CA ASP A 20 29.91 -13.11 -15.29
C ASP A 20 28.40 -12.79 -15.32
N LYS A 21 27.67 -13.33 -16.30
CA LYS A 21 26.21 -13.15 -16.43
C LYS A 21 25.45 -13.49 -15.14
N GLU A 22 25.88 -14.51 -14.41
CA GLU A 22 25.29 -14.88 -13.11
C GLU A 22 25.57 -13.83 -12.02
N ALA A 23 26.78 -13.28 -11.98
CA ALA A 23 27.13 -12.21 -11.06
C ALA A 23 26.32 -10.94 -11.33
N ASN A 24 26.03 -10.64 -12.60
CA ASN A 24 25.16 -9.53 -13.00
C ASN A 24 23.72 -9.71 -12.51
N LEU A 25 23.14 -10.91 -12.66
CA LEU A 25 21.80 -11.19 -12.14
C LEU A 25 21.76 -11.12 -10.60
N LEU A 26 22.83 -11.56 -9.93
CA LEU A 26 22.97 -11.42 -8.48
C LEU A 26 23.05 -9.94 -8.08
N ALA A 27 23.75 -9.10 -8.84
CA ALA A 27 23.78 -7.65 -8.60
C ALA A 27 22.38 -7.03 -8.66
N TYR A 28 21.58 -7.41 -9.66
CA TYR A 28 20.18 -6.96 -9.75
C TYR A 28 19.33 -7.48 -8.58
N GLN A 29 19.49 -8.74 -8.18
CA GLN A 29 18.78 -9.29 -7.02
C GLN A 29 19.13 -8.53 -5.73
N VAL A 30 20.41 -8.21 -5.53
CA VAL A 30 20.85 -7.42 -4.37
C VAL A 30 20.24 -6.02 -4.43
N ALA A 31 20.17 -5.38 -5.60
CA ALA A 31 19.52 -4.07 -5.74
C ALA A 31 18.02 -4.12 -5.44
N PHE A 32 17.30 -5.16 -5.87
CA PHE A 32 15.90 -5.36 -5.50
C PHE A 32 15.72 -5.61 -4.00
N ASP A 33 16.57 -6.44 -3.39
CA ASP A 33 16.55 -6.69 -1.94
C ASP A 33 16.84 -5.40 -1.14
N LEU A 34 17.73 -4.54 -1.64
CA LEU A 34 18.01 -3.22 -1.04
C LEU A 34 16.80 -2.28 -1.17
N TYR A 35 16.14 -2.27 -2.34
CA TYR A 35 14.94 -1.48 -2.59
C TYR A 35 13.77 -1.90 -1.69
N GLU A 36 13.53 -3.19 -1.48
CA GLU A 36 12.47 -3.71 -0.60
C GLU A 36 12.58 -3.24 0.86
N ASN A 37 13.77 -2.80 1.30
CA ASN A 37 13.98 -2.27 2.65
C ASN A 37 13.67 -0.76 2.76
N GLU A 38 13.35 -0.08 1.64
CA GLU A 38 12.83 1.30 1.57
C GLU A 38 13.61 2.36 2.37
N ARG A 39 14.93 2.20 2.51
CA ARG A 39 15.80 3.24 3.07
C ARG A 39 16.27 4.19 1.98
N GLN A 40 15.40 5.11 1.57
CA GLN A 40 15.66 6.03 0.47
C GLN A 40 16.98 6.82 0.60
N PRO A 41 17.36 7.38 1.76
CA PRO A 41 18.61 8.15 1.87
C PRO A 41 19.85 7.27 1.64
N PHE A 42 19.78 6.00 2.05
CA PHE A 42 20.84 5.03 1.81
C PHE A 42 20.91 4.66 0.33
N LEU A 43 19.77 4.41 -0.33
CA LEU A 43 19.70 4.06 -1.76
C LEU A 43 20.23 5.19 -2.65
N LEU A 44 19.85 6.44 -2.36
CA LEU A 44 20.34 7.62 -3.07
C LEU A 44 21.85 7.77 -2.92
N LYS A 45 22.39 7.64 -1.70
CA LYS A 45 23.85 7.65 -1.48
C LYS A 45 24.56 6.54 -2.26
N VAL A 46 24.05 5.31 -2.24
CA VAL A 46 24.62 4.19 -3.02
C VAL A 46 24.61 4.50 -4.52
N ARG A 47 23.52 5.08 -5.05
CA ARG A 47 23.44 5.52 -6.44
C ARG A 47 24.49 6.57 -6.77
N ASP A 48 24.68 7.55 -5.89
CA ASP A 48 25.59 8.68 -6.12
C ASP A 48 27.06 8.25 -6.04
N TYR A 49 27.38 7.24 -5.21
CA TYR A 49 28.70 6.60 -5.19
C TYR A 49 29.00 5.74 -6.43
N LEU A 50 27.98 5.29 -7.17
CA LEU A 50 28.18 4.55 -8.41
C LEU A 50 28.57 5.51 -9.55
N PRO A 51 29.61 5.19 -10.34
CA PRO A 51 30.09 6.06 -11.40
C PRO A 51 28.98 6.45 -12.38
N GLU A 52 28.99 7.68 -12.87
CA GLU A 52 28.07 8.07 -13.95
C GLU A 52 28.32 7.19 -15.18
N PRO A 53 27.26 6.69 -15.84
CA PRO A 53 27.42 5.96 -17.09
C PRO A 53 28.07 6.93 -18.09
N ARG A 54 29.36 6.74 -18.35
CA ARG A 54 30.08 7.49 -19.39
C ARG A 54 29.55 7.06 -20.75
N VAL A 55 28.41 7.60 -21.16
CA VAL A 55 28.04 7.65 -22.56
C VAL A 55 29.01 8.65 -23.18
N SER A 56 30.05 8.14 -23.84
CA SER A 56 30.95 8.99 -24.61
C SER A 56 30.16 9.61 -25.75
N SER A 57 29.57 10.79 -25.52
CA SER A 57 29.14 11.67 -26.60
C SER A 57 30.40 12.16 -27.28
N ARG A 58 30.81 11.46 -28.34
CA ARG A 58 31.92 11.90 -29.18
C ARG A 58 31.46 13.10 -29.99
N PHE A 59 31.71 14.30 -29.47
CA PHE A 59 32.07 15.48 -30.25
C PHE A 59 33.12 16.27 -29.46
N GLU A 60 34.33 15.72 -29.35
CA GLU A 60 35.52 16.55 -29.17
C GLU A 60 35.89 17.11 -30.55
N VAL A 61 35.55 18.37 -30.77
CA VAL A 61 36.23 19.23 -31.74
C VAL A 61 37.61 19.53 -31.14
N PRO A 62 38.71 19.36 -31.86
CA PRO A 62 40.02 19.68 -31.34
C PRO A 62 40.18 21.21 -31.29
N GLU A 63 40.06 21.82 -30.12
CA GLU A 63 40.47 23.20 -29.94
C GLU A 63 41.98 23.28 -29.76
N GLY A 64 42.64 23.78 -30.82
CA GLY A 64 43.97 24.32 -30.73
C GLY A 64 43.99 25.50 -29.74
N THR A 65 44.95 25.44 -28.83
CA THR A 65 45.34 26.50 -27.90
C THR A 65 45.47 27.86 -28.59
N THR A 66 44.61 28.80 -28.23
CA THR A 66 44.84 30.24 -28.48
C THR A 66 45.58 30.83 -27.28
N ASN A 67 46.87 31.11 -27.49
CA ASN A 67 47.60 32.06 -26.65
C ASN A 67 47.29 33.47 -27.16
N ALA A 68 46.89 34.34 -26.22
CA ALA A 68 46.72 35.76 -26.43
C ALA A 68 48.04 36.42 -26.87
N SER A 69 48.00 37.29 -27.90
CA SER A 69 48.73 38.57 -27.94
C SER A 69 48.38 39.40 -29.19
N GLN A 70 47.92 40.63 -28.89
CA GLN A 70 48.20 41.90 -29.57
C GLN A 70 47.56 42.23 -30.94
N VAL A 71 46.87 43.38 -30.88
CA VAL A 71 46.38 44.26 -31.94
C VAL A 71 47.56 44.93 -32.65
N THR A 72 47.59 44.96 -33.99
CA THR A 72 47.65 46.18 -34.85
C THR A 72 47.88 45.84 -36.33
N GLU A 73 47.02 46.45 -37.16
CA GLU A 73 47.19 47.10 -38.48
C GLU A 73 48.03 46.47 -39.63
N ASN A 74 47.39 46.51 -40.83
CA ASN A 74 47.87 46.91 -42.17
C ASN A 74 49.34 46.62 -42.53
N ASP A 75 49.71 46.06 -43.68
CA ASP A 75 49.35 46.49 -45.03
C ASP A 75 50.01 45.52 -46.06
N ALA A 76 49.42 45.48 -47.25
CA ALA A 76 49.99 45.21 -48.58
C ALA A 76 50.94 44.02 -48.90
N ASP A 77 50.45 43.25 -49.88
CA ASP A 77 51.12 42.77 -51.10
C ASP A 77 52.15 41.60 -51.11
N HIS A 78 51.90 40.77 -52.13
CA HIS A 78 52.82 39.99 -52.96
C HIS A 78 53.19 38.52 -52.63
N ILE A 79 52.48 37.64 -53.35
CA ILE A 79 52.88 36.37 -54.04
C ILE A 79 54.30 36.55 -54.67
N PRO A 80 55.19 35.54 -54.92
CA PRO A 80 54.92 34.12 -55.28
C PRO A 80 55.87 32.99 -54.77
N THR A 81 55.32 31.77 -54.83
CA THR A 81 55.84 30.54 -55.50
C THR A 81 57.29 30.08 -55.33
N SER A 82 57.50 28.82 -54.92
CA SER A 82 58.39 27.87 -55.62
C SER A 82 58.22 26.41 -55.15
N MET A 83 58.21 25.53 -56.15
CA MET A 83 58.55 24.09 -56.18
C MET A 83 59.82 23.79 -55.34
N ASP A 84 60.21 22.55 -54.97
CA ASP A 84 60.35 21.38 -55.82
C ASP A 84 60.83 20.14 -55.03
N THR A 85 60.46 18.95 -55.55
CA THR A 85 61.24 17.70 -55.69
C THR A 85 61.99 16.96 -54.55
N THR A 86 61.51 15.72 -54.33
CA THR A 86 62.16 14.39 -54.50
C THR A 86 63.28 13.86 -53.59
N GLU A 87 63.03 12.61 -53.18
CA GLU A 87 63.92 11.41 -53.16
C GLU A 87 65.00 11.24 -52.08
N GLY A 88 65.05 10.01 -51.54
CA GLY A 88 66.18 9.50 -50.77
C GLY A 88 65.86 8.26 -49.94
N SER A 89 66.31 7.11 -50.41
CA SER A 89 66.15 5.74 -49.92
C SER A 89 66.83 5.44 -48.56
N ASP A 90 66.33 4.43 -47.83
CA ASP A 90 67.10 3.20 -47.54
C ASP A 90 66.39 2.26 -46.55
N GLN A 91 66.30 0.99 -46.94
CA GLN A 91 66.04 -0.20 -46.11
C GLN A 91 67.32 -1.06 -46.18
N PRO A 92 67.69 -1.87 -45.15
CA PRO A 92 67.05 -3.20 -45.04
C PRO A 92 66.98 -3.86 -43.64
N THR A 93 65.90 -4.66 -43.47
CA THR A 93 65.73 -5.96 -42.77
C THR A 93 66.38 -6.28 -41.41
N ALA A 94 65.56 -6.57 -40.38
CA ALA A 94 65.32 -7.95 -39.87
C ALA A 94 64.39 -7.99 -38.62
N SER A 95 63.19 -8.58 -38.80
CA SER A 95 62.39 -9.42 -37.87
C SER A 95 62.24 -9.04 -36.38
N GLN A 96 61.00 -8.70 -35.97
CA GLN A 96 60.15 -9.57 -35.12
C GLN A 96 58.71 -9.01 -34.99
N SER A 97 57.77 -9.93 -35.13
CA SER A 97 56.30 -9.86 -35.01
C SER A 97 55.78 -9.38 -33.65
N THR A 98 54.73 -8.53 -33.59
CA THR A 98 53.36 -8.87 -33.09
C THR A 98 52.41 -7.65 -33.06
N GLU A 99 51.24 -7.83 -33.68
CA GLU A 99 49.89 -7.40 -33.25
C GLU A 99 49.53 -5.91 -33.07
N HIS A 100 48.91 -5.36 -34.12
CA HIS A 100 47.78 -4.44 -33.99
C HIS A 100 46.48 -5.27 -33.99
N HIS A 101 45.76 -5.36 -32.87
CA HIS A 101 44.29 -5.62 -32.81
C HIS A 101 43.79 -5.56 -31.34
N SER A 102 43.35 -4.39 -30.84
CA SER A 102 42.64 -4.32 -29.54
C SER A 102 41.87 -3.00 -29.30
N SER A 103 41.16 -2.43 -30.27
CA SER A 103 40.41 -1.17 -30.04
C SER A 103 38.92 -1.21 -30.37
N SER A 104 38.37 -2.36 -30.78
CA SER A 104 36.92 -2.50 -31.06
C SER A 104 36.15 -3.24 -29.96
N THR A 105 36.79 -4.17 -29.26
CA THR A 105 36.20 -4.96 -28.15
C THR A 105 35.96 -4.12 -26.89
N ASP A 106 36.88 -3.21 -26.57
CA ASP A 106 36.78 -2.38 -25.35
C ASP A 106 35.60 -1.40 -25.39
N HIS A 107 35.19 -0.94 -26.59
CA HIS A 107 34.05 -0.04 -26.76
C HIS A 107 32.70 -0.75 -26.60
N GLU A 108 32.55 -1.98 -27.09
CA GLU A 108 31.31 -2.75 -26.90
C GLU A 108 31.12 -3.19 -25.45
N ASP A 109 32.20 -3.59 -24.77
CA ASP A 109 32.13 -4.02 -23.37
C ASP A 109 31.90 -2.82 -22.43
N SER A 110 32.44 -1.65 -22.77
CA SER A 110 32.13 -0.39 -22.08
C SER A 110 30.66 0.03 -22.25
N GLN A 111 30.08 -0.16 -23.44
CA GLN A 111 28.67 0.16 -23.70
C GLN A 111 27.73 -0.81 -22.98
N LYS A 112 28.01 -2.12 -23.03
CA LYS A 112 27.25 -3.14 -22.27
C LYS A 112 27.33 -2.90 -20.77
N TYR A 113 28.50 -2.48 -20.27
CA TYR A 113 28.67 -2.10 -18.86
C TYR A 113 27.84 -0.85 -18.51
N ALA A 114 27.85 0.18 -19.36
CA ALA A 114 27.05 1.38 -19.17
C ALA A 114 25.53 1.08 -19.16
N ASP A 115 25.06 0.19 -20.05
CA ASP A 115 23.67 -0.23 -20.10
C ASP A 115 23.26 -1.00 -18.83
N LYS A 116 24.09 -1.94 -18.37
CA LYS A 116 23.86 -2.66 -17.10
C LYS A 116 23.85 -1.72 -15.90
N LEU A 117 24.75 -0.75 -15.88
CA LEU A 117 24.82 0.25 -14.81
C LEU A 117 23.59 1.17 -14.84
N SER A 118 23.09 1.52 -16.03
CA SER A 118 21.83 2.28 -16.16
C SER A 118 20.63 1.50 -15.63
N LYS A 119 20.54 0.20 -15.95
CA LYS A 119 19.51 -0.71 -15.42
C LYS A 119 19.59 -0.82 -13.90
N LEU A 120 20.79 -0.99 -13.34
CA LEU A 120 21.00 -1.01 -11.89
C LEU A 120 20.56 0.31 -11.24
N LYS A 121 20.94 1.45 -11.82
CA LYS A 121 20.52 2.78 -11.32
C LYS A 121 19.00 2.93 -11.35
N LYS A 122 18.31 2.46 -12.40
CA LYS A 122 16.83 2.46 -12.48
C LYS A 122 16.14 1.58 -11.43
N ILE A 123 16.80 0.51 -10.97
CA ILE A 123 16.30 -0.32 -9.86
C ILE A 123 16.51 0.41 -8.53
N LEU A 124 17.69 0.99 -8.32
CA LEU A 124 18.03 1.73 -7.10
C LEU A 124 17.22 3.03 -6.94
N THR A 125 16.84 3.69 -8.04
CA THR A 125 15.92 4.84 -8.01
C THR A 125 14.46 4.42 -7.85
N GLY A 126 14.13 3.13 -7.91
CA GLY A 126 12.77 2.64 -7.72
C GLY A 126 11.86 2.70 -8.95
N GLU A 127 12.27 3.33 -10.05
CA GLU A 127 11.43 3.47 -11.25
C GLU A 127 10.96 2.10 -11.82
N THR A 128 11.88 1.14 -11.91
CA THR A 128 11.57 -0.20 -12.45
C THR A 128 10.70 -1.02 -11.48
N PRO A 129 11.06 -1.17 -10.18
CA PRO A 129 10.20 -1.83 -9.20
C PRO A 129 8.78 -1.26 -9.11
N ILE A 130 8.64 0.07 -9.15
CA ILE A 130 7.34 0.74 -9.09
C ILE A 130 6.50 0.41 -10.33
N HIS A 131 7.08 0.50 -11.52
CA HIS A 131 6.39 0.17 -12.77
C HIS A 131 5.92 -1.28 -12.81
N LEU A 132 6.77 -2.22 -12.38
CA LEU A 132 6.41 -3.65 -12.31
C LEU A 132 5.29 -3.92 -11.30
N THR A 133 5.35 -3.26 -10.14
CA THR A 133 4.29 -3.34 -9.12
C THR A 133 2.96 -2.81 -9.67
N LEU A 134 3.01 -1.67 -10.35
CA LEU A 134 1.85 -1.04 -10.96
C LEU A 134 1.20 -1.94 -12.01
N GLN A 135 2.02 -2.55 -12.87
CA GLN A 135 1.55 -3.51 -13.87
C GLN A 135 0.89 -4.74 -13.22
N PHE A 136 1.45 -5.25 -12.13
CA PHE A 136 0.83 -6.34 -11.37
C PHE A 136 -0.53 -5.94 -10.79
N LEU A 137 -0.61 -4.78 -10.12
CA LEU A 137 -1.84 -4.31 -9.48
C LEU A 137 -2.93 -4.00 -10.50
N TYR A 138 -2.58 -3.44 -11.65
CA TYR A 138 -3.49 -3.20 -12.77
C TYR A 138 -4.02 -4.53 -13.34
N GLY A 139 -3.14 -5.47 -13.69
CA GLY A 139 -3.53 -6.74 -14.30
C GLY A 139 -4.29 -7.70 -13.39
N HIS A 140 -4.06 -7.63 -12.06
CA HIS A 140 -4.69 -8.52 -11.07
C HIS A 140 -5.77 -7.85 -10.24
N ASN A 141 -6.36 -6.74 -10.71
CA ASN A 141 -7.39 -6.06 -9.92
C ASN A 141 -8.66 -6.92 -9.75
N ARG A 142 -8.95 -7.31 -8.50
CA ARG A 142 -10.17 -8.04 -8.09
C ARG A 142 -11.06 -7.22 -7.15
N SER A 143 -10.97 -5.89 -7.23
CA SER A 143 -11.86 -4.97 -6.51
C SER A 143 -13.32 -5.17 -6.94
N ASP A 144 -14.23 -5.24 -5.97
CA ASP A 144 -15.65 -5.41 -6.25
C ASP A 144 -16.39 -4.06 -6.25
N ILE A 145 -16.77 -3.60 -7.44
CA ILE A 145 -17.48 -2.33 -7.62
C ILE A 145 -18.90 -2.38 -7.03
N LEU A 146 -19.51 -3.57 -6.88
CA LEU A 146 -20.85 -3.70 -6.30
C LEU A 146 -20.87 -3.28 -4.83
N ILE A 147 -19.81 -3.58 -4.08
CA ILE A 147 -19.66 -3.17 -2.68
C ILE A 147 -19.72 -1.64 -2.58
N LEU A 148 -18.97 -0.95 -3.43
CA LEU A 148 -18.96 0.52 -3.49
C LEU A 148 -20.34 1.08 -3.92
N LYS A 149 -21.03 0.41 -4.84
CA LYS A 149 -22.39 0.79 -5.26
C LYS A 149 -23.39 0.65 -4.10
N THR A 150 -23.32 -0.43 -3.33
CA THR A 150 -24.16 -0.64 -2.13
C THR A 150 -23.87 0.40 -1.06
N ILE A 151 -22.60 0.69 -0.77
CA ILE A 151 -22.20 1.75 0.17
C ILE A 151 -22.77 3.09 -0.28
N LYS A 152 -22.55 3.47 -1.55
CA LYS A 152 -23.07 4.74 -2.11
C LYS A 152 -24.59 4.86 -1.96
N GLN A 153 -25.34 3.78 -2.19
CA GLN A 153 -26.81 3.78 -2.06
C GLN A 153 -27.29 3.91 -0.60
N SER A 154 -26.53 3.35 0.34
CA SER A 154 -26.84 3.43 1.79
C SER A 154 -26.53 4.79 2.40
N VAL A 155 -25.55 5.52 1.85
CA VAL A 155 -25.11 6.80 2.39
C VAL A 155 -26.10 7.91 2.05
N GLU A 156 -26.71 8.48 3.09
CA GLU A 156 -27.58 9.64 2.95
C GLU A 156 -26.80 10.84 2.41
N LEU A 157 -27.34 11.50 1.39
CA LEU A 157 -26.69 12.65 0.73
C LEU A 157 -26.41 13.84 1.65
N ARG A 158 -27.07 13.92 2.81
CA ARG A 158 -26.85 15.00 3.79
C ARG A 158 -25.65 14.74 4.69
N ASN A 159 -25.15 13.51 4.75
CA ASN A 159 -24.05 13.13 5.63
C ASN A 159 -22.71 13.26 4.90
N SER A 160 -22.06 14.42 5.07
CA SER A 160 -20.75 14.73 4.46
C SER A 160 -19.63 13.81 4.94
N VAL A 161 -19.71 13.29 6.16
CA VAL A 161 -18.71 12.38 6.74
C VAL A 161 -18.76 11.03 6.04
N CYS A 162 -19.95 10.42 5.91
CA CYS A 162 -20.12 9.16 5.20
C CYS A 162 -19.83 9.28 3.69
N HIS A 163 -20.14 10.44 3.09
CA HIS A 163 -19.75 10.72 1.70
C HIS A 163 -18.22 10.69 1.54
N SER A 164 -17.49 11.39 2.42
CA SER A 164 -16.02 11.38 2.43
C SER A 164 -15.46 9.99 2.74
N ALA A 165 -16.07 9.24 3.67
CA ALA A 165 -15.71 7.86 3.97
C ALA A 165 -15.80 6.95 2.74
N THR A 166 -16.83 7.12 1.91
CA THR A 166 -16.99 6.35 0.67
C THR A 166 -15.88 6.66 -0.33
N ILE A 167 -15.47 7.93 -0.43
CA ILE A 167 -14.34 8.36 -1.27
C ILE A 167 -13.03 7.76 -0.77
N TYR A 168 -12.78 7.79 0.55
CA TYR A 168 -11.61 7.15 1.16
C TYR A 168 -11.60 5.64 0.90
N ALA A 169 -12.73 4.95 1.10
CA ALA A 169 -12.83 3.52 0.86
C ALA A 169 -12.55 3.17 -0.61
N ASN A 170 -13.11 3.92 -1.56
CA ASN A 170 -12.81 3.76 -2.99
C ASN A 170 -11.31 3.92 -3.27
N ALA A 171 -10.69 4.98 -2.74
CA ALA A 171 -9.26 5.24 -2.94
C ALA A 171 -8.38 4.11 -2.37
N LEU A 172 -8.73 3.56 -1.20
CA LEU A 172 -7.99 2.45 -0.58
C LEU A 172 -8.20 1.13 -1.35
N MET A 173 -9.43 0.82 -1.77
CA MET A 173 -9.77 -0.37 -2.58
C MET A 173 -9.01 -0.39 -3.91
N HIS A 174 -8.86 0.79 -4.53
CA HIS A 174 -8.21 0.95 -5.83
C HIS A 174 -6.76 1.45 -5.74
N ALA A 175 -6.14 1.44 -4.55
CA ALA A 175 -4.79 1.96 -4.35
C ALA A 175 -3.77 1.29 -5.28
N GLY A 176 -3.12 2.09 -6.14
CA GLY A 176 -2.13 1.62 -7.13
C GLY A 176 -2.70 0.75 -8.26
N THR A 177 -4.02 0.62 -8.38
CA THR A 177 -4.67 -0.13 -9.49
C THR A 177 -5.01 0.76 -10.68
N THR A 178 -5.03 2.09 -10.49
CA THR A 178 -5.18 3.09 -11.56
C THR A 178 -6.56 3.11 -12.22
N VAL A 179 -7.46 2.24 -11.75
CA VAL A 179 -8.85 2.14 -12.17
C VAL A 179 -9.66 3.19 -11.40
N ASP A 180 -10.12 4.21 -12.12
CA ASP A 180 -10.94 5.31 -11.61
C ASP A 180 -12.40 5.24 -12.13
N THR A 181 -12.83 4.07 -12.62
CA THR A 181 -14.17 3.82 -13.20
C THR A 181 -15.30 4.24 -12.26
N PHE A 182 -15.17 3.97 -10.96
CA PHE A 182 -16.16 4.39 -9.97
C PHE A 182 -16.33 5.92 -9.91
N LEU A 183 -15.26 6.70 -10.03
CA LEU A 183 -15.34 8.15 -10.00
C LEU A 183 -15.95 8.69 -11.29
N ARG A 184 -15.57 8.12 -12.44
CA ARG A 184 -16.09 8.50 -13.78
C ARG A 184 -17.56 8.19 -13.95
N GLU A 185 -18.05 7.08 -13.43
CA GLU A 185 -19.48 6.73 -13.47
C GLU A 185 -20.34 7.64 -12.58
N ASN A 186 -19.74 8.34 -11.61
CA ASN A 186 -20.45 9.00 -10.51
C ASN A 186 -20.06 10.48 -10.35
N LEU A 187 -19.72 11.17 -11.44
CA LEU A 187 -19.31 12.58 -11.43
C LEU A 187 -20.35 13.49 -10.76
N ASP A 188 -21.64 13.32 -11.06
CA ASP A 188 -22.74 14.10 -10.45
C ASP A 188 -22.87 13.93 -8.94
N TRP A 189 -22.40 12.79 -8.42
CA TRP A 189 -22.38 12.53 -6.98
C TRP A 189 -21.16 13.15 -6.32
N LEU A 190 -20.02 13.13 -7.01
CA LEU A 190 -18.76 13.71 -6.55
C LEU A 190 -18.77 15.25 -6.61
N SER A 191 -19.40 15.85 -7.62
CA SER A 191 -19.52 17.30 -7.77
C SER A 191 -20.29 17.99 -6.64
N ARG A 192 -21.08 17.21 -5.89
CA ARG A 192 -21.82 17.67 -4.69
C ARG A 192 -20.94 17.75 -3.45
N ALA A 193 -19.73 17.21 -3.47
CA ALA A 193 -18.76 17.40 -2.40
C ALA A 193 -18.48 18.90 -2.22
N THR A 194 -18.38 19.38 -0.99
CA THR A 194 -18.09 20.79 -0.69
C THR A 194 -16.81 20.91 0.15
N ASN A 195 -16.08 22.02 -0.02
CA ASN A 195 -14.88 22.36 0.75
C ASN A 195 -13.87 21.19 0.84
N TRP A 196 -13.58 20.72 2.05
CA TRP A 196 -12.62 19.65 2.30
C TRP A 196 -13.02 18.28 1.74
N ALA A 197 -14.30 18.02 1.47
CA ALA A 197 -14.68 16.82 0.74
C ALA A 197 -14.21 16.88 -0.73
N LYS A 198 -14.15 18.07 -1.35
CA LYS A 198 -13.54 18.27 -2.69
C LYS A 198 -12.03 18.07 -2.63
N PHE A 199 -11.40 18.57 -1.58
CA PHE A 199 -9.97 18.35 -1.31
C PHE A 199 -9.67 16.85 -1.25
N SER A 200 -10.43 16.09 -0.44
CA SER A 200 -10.27 14.64 -0.34
C SER A 200 -10.58 13.93 -1.66
N ALA A 201 -11.65 14.29 -2.36
CA ALA A 201 -11.97 13.72 -3.67
C ALA A 201 -10.80 13.81 -4.66
N THR A 202 -10.16 14.99 -4.73
CA THR A 202 -9.01 15.22 -5.63
C THR A 202 -7.76 14.51 -5.10
N ALA A 203 -7.51 14.54 -3.80
CA ALA A 203 -6.40 13.84 -3.15
C ALA A 203 -6.47 12.31 -3.35
N GLY A 204 -7.68 11.74 -3.34
CA GLY A 204 -7.93 10.31 -3.53
C GLY A 204 -7.47 9.78 -4.88
N LEU A 205 -7.47 10.60 -5.94
CA LEU A 205 -6.89 10.24 -7.24
C LEU A 205 -5.40 9.92 -7.10
N GLY A 206 -4.68 10.61 -6.22
CA GLY A 206 -3.26 10.34 -5.95
C GLY A 206 -3.00 8.95 -5.38
N VAL A 207 -3.92 8.42 -4.57
CA VAL A 207 -3.81 7.05 -4.03
C VAL A 207 -4.15 6.00 -5.08
N ILE A 208 -5.17 6.25 -5.92
CA ILE A 208 -5.56 5.34 -7.00
C ILE A 208 -4.44 5.21 -8.04
N HIS A 209 -3.84 6.34 -8.43
CA HIS A 209 -2.76 6.42 -9.42
C HIS A 209 -1.36 6.37 -8.79
N ARG A 210 -1.22 5.88 -7.55
CA ARG A 210 0.08 5.77 -6.88
C ARG A 210 1.06 4.96 -7.74
N GLY A 211 2.26 5.51 -7.94
CA GLY A 211 3.32 4.87 -8.73
C GLY A 211 3.36 5.28 -10.22
N HIS A 212 2.40 6.06 -10.71
CA HIS A 212 2.46 6.63 -12.05
C HIS A 212 3.41 7.84 -12.13
N LEU A 213 4.71 7.59 -12.15
CA LEU A 213 5.72 8.66 -12.10
C LEU A 213 5.74 9.54 -13.36
N GLN A 214 5.55 8.97 -14.56
CA GLN A 214 5.66 9.73 -15.82
C GLN A 214 4.38 10.51 -16.17
N GLN A 215 3.22 9.88 -15.95
CA GLN A 215 1.91 10.44 -16.31
C GLN A 215 1.18 11.10 -15.14
N GLY A 216 1.71 11.03 -13.91
CA GLY A 216 1.07 11.61 -12.72
C GLY A 216 0.74 13.10 -12.90
N ARG A 217 1.65 13.86 -13.52
CA ARG A 217 1.42 15.29 -13.82
C ARG A 217 0.37 15.51 -14.91
N SER A 218 0.35 14.72 -15.98
CA SER A 218 -0.64 14.87 -17.05
C SER A 218 -2.04 14.50 -16.60
N LEU A 219 -2.18 13.49 -15.73
CA LEU A 219 -3.45 13.09 -15.14
C LEU A 219 -4.02 14.17 -14.22
N MET A 220 -3.16 14.81 -13.43
CA MET A 220 -3.56 15.85 -12.49
C MET A 220 -3.62 17.26 -13.11
N ALA A 221 -3.12 17.44 -14.33
CA ALA A 221 -3.09 18.74 -15.02
C ALA A 221 -4.43 19.50 -15.05
N PRO A 222 -5.62 18.85 -15.18
CA PRO A 222 -6.90 19.55 -15.12
C PRO A 222 -7.23 20.14 -13.74
N TYR A 223 -6.61 19.63 -12.68
CA TYR A 223 -6.86 20.01 -11.28
C TYR A 223 -5.74 20.86 -10.67
N LEU A 224 -4.59 20.96 -11.35
CA LEU A 224 -3.46 21.75 -10.89
C LEU A 224 -3.69 23.24 -11.11
N PRO A 225 -3.14 24.11 -10.25
CA PRO A 225 -3.20 25.55 -10.46
C PRO A 225 -2.47 25.90 -11.77
N GLN A 226 -3.17 26.52 -12.72
CA GLN A 226 -2.58 27.00 -13.96
C GLN A 226 -2.11 28.44 -13.80
N ASN A 227 -0.81 28.69 -13.98
CA ASN A 227 -0.25 30.04 -13.90
C ASN A 227 -0.89 30.95 -14.98
N GLY A 228 -1.71 31.92 -14.56
CA GLY A 228 -2.14 33.05 -15.37
C GLY A 228 -3.50 32.97 -16.06
N ALA A 229 -4.22 31.84 -15.96
CA ALA A 229 -5.64 31.80 -16.26
C ALA A 229 -6.41 31.75 -14.94
N ALA A 230 -7.56 32.43 -14.84
CA ALA A 230 -8.50 32.19 -13.75
C ALA A 230 -8.94 30.72 -13.84
N SER A 231 -8.20 29.85 -13.15
CA SER A 231 -8.53 28.44 -13.00
C SER A 231 -9.96 28.40 -12.47
N GLY A 232 -10.86 27.77 -13.23
CA GLY A 232 -12.23 27.53 -12.81
C GLY A 232 -12.33 26.53 -11.65
N GLY A 233 -11.20 26.04 -11.12
CA GLY A 233 -11.13 25.10 -10.01
C GLY A 233 -11.30 25.79 -8.65
N SER A 234 -11.97 25.11 -7.73
CA SER A 234 -12.01 25.56 -6.33
C SER A 234 -10.62 25.39 -5.68
N PRO A 235 -10.19 26.30 -4.77
CA PRO A 235 -8.89 26.19 -4.08
C PRO A 235 -8.67 24.86 -3.35
N PHE A 236 -9.76 24.20 -2.93
CA PHE A 236 -9.72 22.87 -2.33
C PHE A 236 -9.34 21.77 -3.31
N SER A 237 -9.78 21.87 -4.56
CA SER A 237 -9.39 20.91 -5.60
C SER A 237 -7.93 21.11 -5.99
N GLU A 238 -7.50 22.35 -6.16
CA GLU A 238 -6.09 22.68 -6.46
C GLU A 238 -5.14 22.24 -5.34
N GLY A 239 -5.46 22.53 -4.08
CA GLY A 239 -4.70 22.03 -2.93
C GLY A 239 -4.71 20.51 -2.85
N GLY A 240 -5.86 19.88 -3.10
CA GLY A 240 -6.00 18.43 -3.15
C GLY A 240 -5.16 17.79 -4.27
N ALA A 241 -5.00 18.48 -5.41
CA ALA A 241 -4.19 18.02 -6.53
C ALA A 241 -2.69 18.03 -6.22
N LEU A 242 -2.21 19.08 -5.53
CA LEU A 242 -0.81 19.14 -5.07
C LEU A 242 -0.51 18.05 -4.04
N TYR A 243 -1.45 17.77 -3.14
CA TYR A 243 -1.32 16.66 -2.19
C TYR A 243 -1.36 15.28 -2.89
N ALA A 244 -2.27 15.08 -3.84
CA ALA A 244 -2.31 13.87 -4.67
C ALA A 244 -0.99 13.63 -5.41
N LEU A 245 -0.38 14.69 -5.95
CA LEU A 245 0.89 14.59 -6.65
C LEU A 245 2.01 14.12 -5.72
N GLY A 246 2.04 14.60 -4.47
CA GLY A 246 2.95 14.08 -3.45
C GLY A 246 2.68 12.61 -3.07
N LEU A 247 1.42 12.18 -3.02
CA LEU A 247 1.06 10.78 -2.77
C LEU A 247 1.49 9.85 -3.92
N ILE A 248 1.40 10.30 -5.17
CA ILE A 248 1.88 9.55 -6.36
C ILE A 248 3.41 9.39 -6.30
N HIS A 249 4.11 10.46 -5.96
CA HIS A 249 5.58 10.54 -5.93
C HIS A 249 6.18 10.32 -4.54
N ALA A 250 5.46 9.64 -3.63
CA ALA A 250 5.96 9.40 -2.28
C ALA A 250 7.32 8.69 -2.29
N ASN A 251 8.32 9.28 -1.61
CA ASN A 251 9.75 8.91 -1.60
C ASN A 251 10.52 9.08 -2.92
N HIS A 252 9.84 9.34 -4.04
CA HIS A 252 10.41 9.36 -5.40
C HIS A 252 10.17 10.72 -6.07
N GLY A 253 10.47 11.79 -5.33
CA GLY A 253 10.10 13.16 -5.70
C GLY A 253 11.09 13.94 -6.59
N GLU A 254 12.21 13.37 -7.03
CA GLU A 254 13.27 14.14 -7.73
C GLU A 254 12.75 14.96 -8.91
N GLY A 255 11.83 14.41 -9.71
CA GLY A 255 11.24 15.13 -10.85
C GLY A 255 10.19 16.18 -10.51
N ILE A 256 9.63 16.19 -9.29
CA ILE A 256 8.48 17.04 -8.92
C ILE A 256 8.73 18.04 -7.80
N LYS A 257 9.79 17.84 -6.99
CA LYS A 257 10.18 18.76 -5.90
C LYS A 257 10.19 20.22 -6.35
N HIS A 258 10.85 20.53 -7.46
CA HIS A 258 10.95 21.91 -7.97
C HIS A 258 9.58 22.51 -8.31
N PHE A 259 8.69 21.73 -8.93
CA PHE A 259 7.34 22.19 -9.25
C PHE A 259 6.50 22.46 -8.00
N LEU A 260 6.62 21.61 -6.97
CA LEU A 260 5.92 21.79 -5.70
C LEU A 260 6.45 23.02 -4.94
N ILE A 261 7.76 23.28 -4.97
CA ILE A 261 8.37 24.49 -4.39
C ILE A 261 7.86 25.75 -5.11
N GLU A 262 7.86 25.74 -6.44
CA GLU A 262 7.35 26.86 -7.23
C GLU A 262 5.86 27.11 -6.94
N SER A 263 5.07 26.04 -6.87
CA SER A 263 3.65 26.10 -6.51
C SER A 263 3.46 26.68 -5.10
N LEU A 264 4.28 26.26 -4.14
CA LEU A 264 4.23 26.77 -2.76
C LEU A 264 4.56 28.27 -2.69
N ARG A 265 5.60 28.71 -3.38
CA ARG A 265 6.00 30.14 -3.47
C ARG A 265 4.94 31.01 -4.15
N SER A 266 4.25 30.47 -5.15
CA SER A 266 3.20 31.18 -5.87
C SER A 266 1.86 31.21 -5.11
N ALA A 267 1.65 30.30 -4.16
CA ALA A 267 0.38 30.13 -3.48
C ALA A 267 0.20 31.17 -2.36
N ASN A 268 -0.90 31.92 -2.43
CA ASN A 268 -1.32 32.87 -1.38
C ASN A 268 -2.54 32.37 -0.57
N ASN A 269 -3.12 31.23 -0.97
CA ASN A 269 -4.27 30.63 -0.28
C ASN A 269 -3.80 29.52 0.66
N GLU A 270 -4.29 29.56 1.92
CA GLU A 270 -3.94 28.61 2.97
C GLU A 270 -4.21 27.15 2.60
N VAL A 271 -5.27 26.88 1.81
CA VAL A 271 -5.64 25.51 1.41
C VAL A 271 -4.68 24.94 0.37
N ILE A 272 -4.23 25.80 -0.55
CA ILE A 272 -3.26 25.42 -1.58
C ILE A 272 -1.89 25.22 -0.92
N GLN A 273 -1.48 26.13 -0.03
CA GLN A 273 -0.27 25.97 0.78
C GLN A 273 -0.31 24.70 1.62
N HIS A 274 -1.45 24.37 2.24
CA HIS A 274 -1.63 23.13 3.00
C HIS A 274 -1.37 21.88 2.15
N GLY A 275 -2.00 21.81 0.96
CA GLY A 275 -1.80 20.69 0.03
C GLY A 275 -0.38 20.62 -0.54
N ALA A 276 0.22 21.77 -0.86
CA ALA A 276 1.58 21.89 -1.34
C ALA A 276 2.61 21.43 -0.29
N CYS A 277 2.47 21.86 0.97
CA CYS A 277 3.32 21.43 2.07
C CYS A 277 3.27 19.91 2.24
N LEU A 278 2.07 19.32 2.40
CA LEU A 278 1.93 17.88 2.56
C LEU A 278 2.49 17.11 1.35
N GLY A 279 2.23 17.61 0.13
CA GLY A 279 2.75 17.00 -1.09
C GLY A 279 4.27 17.04 -1.16
N LEU A 280 4.87 18.17 -0.78
CA LEU A 280 6.32 18.37 -0.75
C LEU A 280 6.99 17.51 0.32
N GLY A 281 6.41 17.43 1.53
CA GLY A 281 6.88 16.56 2.61
C GLY A 281 6.87 15.08 2.21
N LEU A 282 5.85 14.62 1.49
CA LEU A 282 5.78 13.25 0.96
C LEU A 282 6.79 12.97 -0.15
N ALA A 283 6.97 13.93 -1.07
CA ALA A 283 7.92 13.82 -2.17
C ALA A 283 9.39 13.86 -1.69
N ALA A 284 9.65 14.57 -0.59
CA ALA A 284 10.97 14.78 -0.01
C ALA A 284 11.25 13.96 1.26
N LEU A 285 10.45 12.91 1.52
CA LEU A 285 10.52 12.12 2.75
C LEU A 285 11.93 11.61 3.03
N GLY A 286 12.47 11.97 4.21
CA GLY A 286 13.78 11.54 4.70
C GLY A 286 14.99 12.08 3.92
N THR A 287 14.80 12.99 2.96
CA THR A 287 15.93 13.52 2.16
C THR A 287 16.81 14.50 2.92
N ALA A 288 16.34 15.05 4.06
CA ALA A 288 17.06 16.00 4.89
C ALA A 288 17.60 17.21 4.10
N ASP A 289 16.81 17.70 3.14
CA ASP A 289 17.14 18.84 2.29
C ASP A 289 16.82 20.16 3.01
N GLU A 290 17.85 20.97 3.29
CA GLU A 290 17.73 22.22 4.03
C GLU A 290 16.97 23.30 3.25
N ASP A 291 17.10 23.33 1.92
CA ASP A 291 16.42 24.34 1.09
C ASP A 291 14.90 24.17 1.17
N ILE A 292 14.43 22.91 1.12
CA ILE A 292 13.01 22.58 1.29
C ILE A 292 12.54 22.90 2.70
N TYR A 293 13.38 22.67 3.71
CA TYR A 293 13.06 22.97 5.10
C TYR A 293 12.80 24.47 5.30
N ASP A 294 13.67 25.32 4.77
CA ASP A 294 13.56 26.78 4.91
C ASP A 294 12.31 27.34 4.19
N GLU A 295 11.94 26.79 3.04
CA GLU A 295 10.70 27.17 2.34
C GLU A 295 9.45 26.78 3.15
N ILE A 296 9.40 25.55 3.70
CA ILE A 296 8.28 25.12 4.55
C ILE A 296 8.23 25.94 5.85
N LYS A 297 9.38 26.26 6.42
CA LYS A 297 9.51 27.12 7.60
C LYS A 297 8.99 28.54 7.35
N SER A 298 9.23 29.11 6.16
CA SER A 298 8.63 30.40 5.79
C SER A 298 7.10 30.35 5.83
N VAL A 299 6.49 29.23 5.46
CA VAL A 299 5.03 29.04 5.53
C VAL A 299 4.57 28.87 6.98
N LEU A 300 5.34 28.17 7.82
CA LEU A 300 5.04 28.05 9.25
C LEU A 300 5.02 29.42 9.94
N TYR A 301 5.98 30.29 9.63
CA TYR A 301 6.09 31.64 10.18
C TYR A 301 5.04 32.63 9.67
N SER A 302 4.24 32.24 8.66
CA SER A 302 3.04 33.00 8.29
C SER A 302 1.92 32.92 9.34
N ASP A 303 2.08 32.03 10.35
CA ASP A 303 1.17 31.81 11.48
C ASP A 303 -0.28 31.50 11.06
N ASN A 304 -0.46 30.88 9.90
CA ASN A 304 -1.76 30.39 9.47
C ASN A 304 -2.05 29.00 10.07
N ALA A 305 -3.19 28.84 10.72
CA ALA A 305 -3.56 27.60 11.41
C ALA A 305 -3.63 26.35 10.51
N VAL A 306 -4.11 26.47 9.27
CA VAL A 306 -4.30 25.32 8.35
C VAL A 306 -3.00 25.00 7.63
N ALA A 307 -2.34 26.01 7.05
CA ALA A 307 -1.07 25.82 6.37
C ALA A 307 0.04 25.40 7.34
N GLY A 308 0.04 25.95 8.56
CA GLY A 308 1.02 25.66 9.61
C GLY A 308 0.94 24.22 10.16
N GLU A 309 -0.25 23.61 10.22
CA GLU A 309 -0.39 22.18 10.58
C GLU A 309 0.30 21.28 9.56
N ALA A 310 0.05 21.53 8.26
CA ALA A 310 0.73 20.81 7.18
C ALA A 310 2.23 21.08 7.16
N ALA A 311 2.65 22.32 7.38
CA ALA A 311 4.06 22.70 7.44
C ALA A 311 4.78 21.92 8.56
N GLY A 312 4.23 21.88 9.78
CA GLY A 312 4.81 21.15 10.90
C GLY A 312 4.97 19.64 10.62
N ILE A 313 3.94 19.00 10.05
CA ILE A 313 4.02 17.59 9.64
C ILE A 313 5.09 17.41 8.56
N SER A 314 5.12 18.29 7.56
CA SER A 314 6.02 18.19 6.40
C SER A 314 7.49 18.39 6.77
N MET A 315 7.78 19.30 7.71
CA MET A 315 9.12 19.46 8.29
C MET A 315 9.58 18.14 8.95
N GLY A 316 8.69 17.48 9.69
CA GLY A 316 8.98 16.16 10.28
C GLY A 316 9.18 15.06 9.24
N LEU A 317 8.36 15.02 8.18
CA LEU A 317 8.50 14.05 7.08
C LEU A 317 9.82 14.23 6.31
N LEU A 318 10.28 15.47 6.13
CA LEU A 318 11.55 15.78 5.49
C LEU A 318 12.75 15.35 6.34
N MET A 319 12.68 15.59 7.66
CA MET A 319 13.79 15.43 8.62
C MET A 319 13.72 14.14 9.44
N VAL A 320 13.08 13.10 8.91
CA VAL A 320 12.94 11.79 9.57
C VAL A 320 14.31 11.23 9.96
N GLY A 321 14.51 11.03 11.26
CA GLY A 321 15.74 10.45 11.81
C GLY A 321 16.98 11.36 11.80
N ALA A 322 16.87 12.60 11.30
CA ALA A 322 18.01 13.51 11.09
C ALA A 322 17.92 14.84 11.86
N GLY A 323 16.87 15.10 12.65
CA GLY A 323 16.52 16.44 13.15
C GLY A 323 17.32 17.05 14.30
N LYS A 324 18.54 16.59 14.64
CA LYS A 324 19.24 16.97 15.90
C LYS A 324 19.21 18.47 16.26
N ASP A 325 19.42 19.38 15.29
CA ASP A 325 19.44 20.83 15.53
C ASP A 325 18.08 21.52 15.25
N LYS A 326 17.21 20.85 14.49
CA LYS A 326 15.92 21.41 14.04
C LYS A 326 14.80 21.17 15.06
N ASP A 327 14.96 20.14 15.90
CA ASP A 327 13.99 19.76 16.93
C ASP A 327 13.78 20.88 17.96
N GLU A 328 14.87 21.52 18.39
CA GLU A 328 14.83 22.64 19.34
C GLU A 328 14.15 23.87 18.75
N GLU A 329 14.39 24.15 17.46
CA GLU A 329 13.77 25.27 16.77
C GLU A 329 12.25 25.08 16.62
N MET A 330 11.83 23.88 16.22
CA MET A 330 10.42 23.52 16.12
C MET A 330 9.72 23.58 17.48
N LEU A 331 10.39 23.13 18.55
CA LEU A 331 9.87 23.18 19.91
C LEU A 331 9.73 24.62 20.40
N ALA A 332 10.72 25.48 20.14
CA ALA A 332 10.66 26.89 20.50
C ALA A 332 9.47 27.60 19.83
N TYR A 333 9.22 27.32 18.55
CA TYR A 333 8.05 27.87 17.86
C TYR A 333 6.73 27.31 18.39
N ALA A 334 6.68 26.02 18.72
CA ALA A 334 5.50 25.38 19.30
C ALA A 334 5.10 25.98 20.66
N HIS A 335 6.05 26.50 21.45
CA HIS A 335 5.75 27.26 22.66
C HIS A 335 5.27 28.69 22.40
N GLY A 336 5.69 29.30 21.28
CA GLY A 336 5.36 30.69 20.94
C GLY A 336 3.99 30.87 20.28
N THR A 337 3.48 29.87 19.57
CA THR A 337 2.20 29.96 18.85
C THR A 337 1.00 29.71 19.75
N SER A 338 -0.09 30.44 19.51
CA SER A 338 -1.38 30.19 20.14
C SER A 338 -2.26 29.18 19.38
N HIS A 339 -1.85 28.77 18.19
CA HIS A 339 -2.67 27.90 17.34
C HIS A 339 -2.48 26.42 17.69
N GLU A 340 -3.54 25.78 18.15
CA GLU A 340 -3.54 24.35 18.50
C GLU A 340 -3.17 23.44 17.32
N LYS A 341 -3.65 23.76 16.12
CA LYS A 341 -3.36 22.99 14.89
C LYS A 341 -1.86 23.01 14.55
N ILE A 342 -1.23 24.18 14.67
CA ILE A 342 0.20 24.34 14.44
C ILE A 342 0.99 23.58 15.50
N THR A 343 0.62 23.74 16.78
CA THR A 343 1.24 23.01 17.89
C THR A 343 1.14 21.50 17.70
N ARG A 344 -0.01 20.99 17.27
CA ARG A 344 -0.21 19.55 16.98
C ARG A 344 0.63 19.07 15.80
N GLY A 345 0.64 19.83 14.69
CA GLY A 345 1.45 19.52 13.51
C GLY A 345 2.94 19.47 13.85
N LEU A 346 3.43 20.44 14.64
CA LEU A 346 4.80 20.47 15.14
C LEU A 346 5.09 19.35 16.15
N ALA A 347 4.16 19.04 17.05
CA ALA A 347 4.33 17.95 18.00
C ALA A 347 4.54 16.60 17.30
N LEU A 348 3.78 16.33 16.23
CA LEU A 348 4.00 15.17 15.39
C LEU A 348 5.28 15.29 14.55
N GLY A 349 5.56 16.48 14.01
CA GLY A 349 6.77 16.76 13.24
C GLY A 349 8.04 16.45 14.02
N ILE A 350 8.12 16.96 15.25
CA ILE A 350 9.19 16.68 16.22
C ILE A 350 9.25 15.17 16.51
N ALA A 351 8.12 14.49 16.70
CA ALA A 351 8.13 13.04 16.90
C ALA A 351 8.71 12.25 15.71
N LEU A 352 8.54 12.72 14.47
CA LEU A 352 9.08 12.08 13.27
C LEU A 352 10.59 12.24 13.15
N THR A 353 11.15 13.36 13.64
CA THR A 353 12.60 13.61 13.59
C THR A 353 13.42 12.64 14.45
N VAL A 354 12.85 12.13 15.54
CA VAL A 354 13.51 11.21 16.48
C VAL A 354 13.45 9.75 16.05
N TYR A 355 12.90 9.48 14.85
CA TYR A 355 12.73 8.13 14.33
C TYR A 355 14.01 7.31 14.41
N GLY A 356 13.97 6.20 15.18
CA GLY A 356 15.05 5.24 15.31
C GLY A 356 16.32 5.70 16.02
N ARG A 357 16.26 6.80 16.78
CA ARG A 357 17.37 7.32 17.59
C ARG A 357 17.50 6.68 18.98
N GLU A 358 16.49 5.93 19.43
CA GLU A 358 16.51 5.22 20.73
C GLU A 358 16.96 6.14 21.88
N GLU A 359 18.08 5.82 22.55
CA GLU A 359 18.58 6.58 23.73
C GLU A 359 18.96 8.04 23.40
N ASP A 360 19.38 8.34 22.17
CA ASP A 360 19.72 9.69 21.71
C ASP A 360 18.51 10.64 21.73
N ALA A 361 17.28 10.11 21.84
CA ALA A 361 16.04 10.88 21.89
C ALA A 361 15.47 11.05 23.31
N ASP A 362 16.02 10.35 24.32
CA ASP A 362 15.47 10.34 25.68
C ASP A 362 15.39 11.74 26.30
N THR A 363 16.37 12.61 26.03
CA THR A 363 16.39 14.00 26.53
C THR A 363 15.21 14.81 26.01
N LEU A 364 14.95 14.74 24.71
CA LEU A 364 13.83 15.44 24.06
C LEU A 364 12.48 14.85 24.49
N ILE A 365 12.39 13.51 24.62
CA ILE A 365 11.19 12.84 25.12
C ILE A 365 10.88 13.29 26.55
N GLU A 366 11.88 13.37 27.44
CA GLU A 366 11.67 13.87 28.80
C GLU A 366 11.21 15.33 28.84
N GLN A 367 11.73 16.18 27.95
CA GLN A 367 11.28 17.57 27.81
C GLN A 367 9.81 17.63 27.37
N LEU A 368 9.44 16.94 26.30
CA LEU A 368 8.08 16.93 25.76
C LEU A 368 7.05 16.35 26.75
N THR A 369 7.41 15.27 27.45
CA THR A 369 6.50 14.57 28.36
C THR A 369 6.26 15.29 29.69
N ARG A 370 7.17 16.19 30.10
CA ARG A 370 7.01 17.04 31.29
C ARG A 370 6.40 18.40 30.98
N ASP A 371 6.11 18.67 29.71
CA ASP A 371 5.57 19.96 29.31
C ASP A 371 4.16 20.22 29.88
N GLN A 372 3.85 21.49 30.12
CA GLN A 372 2.53 21.89 30.61
C GLN A 372 1.44 21.70 29.54
N ASN A 373 1.79 21.91 28.26
CA ASN A 373 0.87 21.79 27.15
C ASN A 373 0.60 20.30 26.82
N PRO A 374 -0.67 19.84 26.91
CA PRO A 374 -1.03 18.47 26.58
C PRO A 374 -0.69 18.05 25.13
N LEU A 375 -0.70 18.99 24.17
CA LEU A 375 -0.36 18.70 22.77
C LEU A 375 1.12 18.35 22.58
N LEU A 376 2.00 18.93 23.41
CA LEU A 376 3.42 18.60 23.38
C LEU A 376 3.69 17.27 24.10
N ARG A 377 3.00 17.01 25.23
CA ARG A 377 3.04 15.67 25.87
C ARG A 377 2.52 14.58 24.93
N TYR A 378 1.50 14.88 24.15
CA TYR A 378 0.97 14.04 23.08
C TYR A 378 2.03 13.74 22.01
N GLY A 379 2.76 14.75 21.54
CA GLY A 379 3.92 14.56 20.67
C GLY A 379 5.02 13.71 21.31
N GLY A 380 5.26 13.88 22.61
CA GLY A 380 6.19 13.08 23.41
C GLY A 380 5.87 11.58 23.40
N MET A 381 4.58 11.20 23.41
CA MET A 381 4.18 9.78 23.30
C MET A 381 4.52 9.21 21.91
N TYR A 382 4.28 9.98 20.84
CA TYR A 382 4.69 9.56 19.48
C TYR A 382 6.22 9.53 19.33
N ALA A 383 6.93 10.49 19.92
CA ALA A 383 8.39 10.55 19.90
C ALA A 383 8.98 9.29 20.57
N LEU A 384 8.45 8.90 21.73
CA LEU A 384 8.83 7.66 22.41
C LEU A 384 8.52 6.41 21.56
N ALA A 385 7.35 6.39 20.90
CA ALA A 385 6.93 5.28 20.04
C ALA A 385 7.84 5.11 18.81
N LEU A 386 8.19 6.22 18.15
CA LEU A 386 8.98 6.25 16.92
C LEU A 386 10.49 6.13 17.20
N ALA A 387 10.97 6.57 18.36
CA ALA A 387 12.35 6.34 18.78
C ALA A 387 12.60 4.84 19.06
N TYR A 388 11.68 4.18 19.77
CA TYR A 388 11.77 2.76 20.16
C TYR A 388 10.95 1.80 19.28
N ARG A 389 10.59 2.22 18.06
CA ARG A 389 9.88 1.40 17.06
C ARG A 389 10.48 -0.02 16.94
N GLY A 390 9.63 -1.04 17.01
CA GLY A 390 10.03 -2.44 16.79
C GLY A 390 11.07 -3.03 17.77
N THR A 391 11.48 -2.29 18.82
CA THR A 391 12.54 -2.73 19.75
C THR A 391 12.02 -3.59 20.90
N ALA A 392 10.71 -3.57 21.18
CA ALA A 392 10.10 -4.20 22.35
C ALA A 392 10.78 -3.82 23.70
N ASN A 393 11.33 -2.60 23.80
CA ASN A 393 12.06 -2.19 25.00
C ASN A 393 11.13 -2.02 26.21
N ASN A 394 11.42 -2.77 27.28
CA ASN A 394 10.69 -2.73 28.56
C ASN A 394 10.67 -1.33 29.21
N LYS A 395 11.72 -0.50 29.03
CA LYS A 395 11.74 0.87 29.56
C LYS A 395 10.65 1.72 28.91
N ALA A 396 10.59 1.68 27.58
CA ALA A 396 9.58 2.42 26.80
C ALA A 396 8.16 1.94 27.11
N ILE A 397 7.94 0.62 27.18
CA ILE A 397 6.64 0.03 27.51
C ILE A 397 6.16 0.49 28.89
N ARG A 398 7.02 0.43 29.93
CA ARG A 398 6.64 0.91 31.27
C ARG A 398 6.30 2.39 31.28
N HIS A 399 7.04 3.19 30.52
CA HIS A 399 6.83 4.64 30.46
C HIS A 399 5.49 4.98 29.79
N LEU A 400 5.18 4.33 28.67
CA LEU A 400 3.89 4.45 27.97
C LEU A 400 2.72 4.00 28.86
N LEU A 401 2.84 2.85 29.53
CA LEU A 401 1.82 2.37 30.47
C LEU A 401 1.59 3.32 31.65
N HIS A 402 2.66 3.98 32.14
CA HIS A 402 2.53 4.98 33.18
C HIS A 402 1.69 6.17 32.71
N PHE A 403 1.99 6.75 31.54
CA PHE A 403 1.25 7.89 31.00
C PHE A 403 -0.19 7.54 30.59
N ALA A 404 -0.44 6.30 30.15
CA ALA A 404 -1.78 5.82 29.83
C ALA A 404 -2.76 5.90 31.02
N VAL A 405 -2.25 5.88 32.26
CA VAL A 405 -3.05 5.92 33.49
C VAL A 405 -2.90 7.24 34.25
N SER A 406 -1.68 7.78 34.31
CA SER A 406 -1.34 8.91 35.19
C SER A 406 -1.65 10.29 34.61
N ASP A 407 -1.56 10.49 33.29
CA ASP A 407 -1.84 11.80 32.69
C ASP A 407 -3.32 12.16 32.87
N VAL A 408 -3.65 13.45 32.84
CA VAL A 408 -5.03 13.94 32.97
C VAL A 408 -5.69 14.07 31.60
N SER A 409 -4.91 14.30 30.54
CA SER A 409 -5.42 14.48 29.18
C SER A 409 -5.74 13.14 28.53
N ASP A 410 -6.97 13.01 28.03
CA ASP A 410 -7.41 11.81 27.32
C ASP A 410 -6.70 11.61 25.97
N ASP A 411 -6.24 12.69 25.33
CA ASP A 411 -5.44 12.60 24.09
C ASP A 411 -4.09 11.95 24.34
N VAL A 412 -3.41 12.33 25.44
CA VAL A 412 -2.14 11.72 25.84
C VAL A 412 -2.36 10.25 26.22
N ARG A 413 -3.42 9.94 26.98
CA ARG A 413 -3.75 8.56 27.36
C ARG A 413 -4.02 7.68 26.16
N ARG A 414 -4.85 8.14 25.21
CA ARG A 414 -5.14 7.42 23.95
C ARG A 414 -3.86 7.12 23.20
N THR A 415 -3.01 8.13 23.02
CA THR A 415 -1.76 8.00 22.26
C THR A 415 -0.75 7.12 22.97
N ALA A 416 -0.66 7.18 24.30
CA ALA A 416 0.25 6.34 25.07
C ALA A 416 -0.06 4.85 24.86
N VAL A 417 -1.35 4.47 24.80
CA VAL A 417 -1.74 3.10 24.49
C VAL A 417 -1.50 2.76 23.01
N LEU A 418 -1.88 3.66 22.09
CA LEU A 418 -1.65 3.48 20.65
C LEU A 418 -0.16 3.26 20.33
N ALA A 419 0.72 4.01 20.99
CA ALA A 419 2.17 3.95 20.88
C ALA A 419 2.74 2.56 21.22
N LEU A 420 2.08 1.77 22.08
CA LEU A 420 2.48 0.39 22.34
C LEU A 420 2.48 -0.46 21.07
N GLY A 421 1.55 -0.20 20.14
CA GLY A 421 1.50 -0.88 18.84
C GLY A 421 2.77 -0.65 18.01
N PHE A 422 3.34 0.56 18.05
CA PHE A 422 4.59 0.88 17.34
C PHE A 422 5.84 0.29 18.01
N VAL A 423 5.85 0.15 19.33
CA VAL A 423 6.99 -0.46 20.04
C VAL A 423 7.00 -1.99 19.87
N LEU A 424 5.82 -2.60 19.76
CA LEU A 424 5.62 -4.06 19.81
C LEU A 424 5.31 -4.74 18.46
N TYR A 425 5.24 -4.03 17.33
CA TYR A 425 4.89 -4.67 16.05
C TYR A 425 5.89 -5.75 15.58
N SER A 426 7.12 -5.75 16.11
CA SER A 426 8.09 -6.82 15.84
C SER A 426 7.72 -8.16 16.48
N GLU A 427 6.93 -8.12 17.56
CA GLU A 427 6.45 -9.29 18.30
C GLU A 427 4.92 -9.19 18.52
N PRO A 428 4.12 -9.41 17.46
CA PRO A 428 2.67 -9.17 17.49
C PRO A 428 1.91 -10.03 18.51
N GLU A 429 2.45 -11.18 18.92
CA GLU A 429 1.85 -12.06 19.92
C GLU A 429 1.83 -11.45 21.34
N GLN A 430 2.74 -10.53 21.64
CA GLN A 430 2.80 -9.91 22.97
C GLN A 430 1.75 -8.81 23.16
N THR A 431 1.37 -8.11 22.10
CA THR A 431 0.52 -6.91 22.19
C THR A 431 -0.86 -7.19 22.78
N PRO A 432 -1.63 -8.21 22.32
CA PRO A 432 -2.95 -8.51 22.90
C PRO A 432 -2.88 -8.79 24.41
N ARG A 433 -1.80 -9.43 24.88
CA ARG A 433 -1.60 -9.76 26.30
C ARG A 433 -1.38 -8.53 27.17
N ILE A 434 -0.60 -7.57 26.68
CA ILE A 434 -0.31 -6.32 27.41
C ILE A 434 -1.55 -5.41 27.41
N VAL A 435 -2.27 -5.36 26.29
CA VAL A 435 -3.37 -4.42 26.07
C VAL A 435 -4.71 -4.94 26.61
N SER A 436 -4.83 -6.24 26.90
CA SER A 436 -6.08 -6.86 27.39
C SER A 436 -6.68 -6.18 28.63
N LEU A 437 -5.86 -5.74 29.59
CA LEU A 437 -6.38 -5.03 30.76
C LEU A 437 -6.83 -3.60 30.41
N LEU A 438 -6.20 -2.97 29.41
CA LEU A 438 -6.49 -1.61 28.97
C LEU A 438 -7.78 -1.54 28.14
N SER A 439 -8.11 -2.59 27.37
CA SER A 439 -9.36 -2.67 26.62
C SER A 439 -10.60 -2.75 27.52
N GLU A 440 -10.46 -3.21 28.76
CA GLU A 440 -11.54 -3.27 29.75
C GLU A 440 -11.64 -1.99 30.61
N SER A 441 -10.80 -0.99 30.32
CA SER A 441 -10.79 0.25 31.09
C SER A 441 -12.11 1.03 30.96
N TYR A 442 -12.48 1.75 32.02
CA TYR A 442 -13.66 2.62 32.01
C TYR A 442 -13.55 3.77 31.00
N ASN A 443 -12.32 4.26 30.75
CA ASN A 443 -12.09 5.38 29.85
C ASN A 443 -12.16 4.94 28.37
N PRO A 444 -13.12 5.46 27.58
CA PRO A 444 -13.27 5.08 26.18
C PRO A 444 -12.06 5.46 25.30
N HIS A 445 -11.30 6.51 25.66
CA HIS A 445 -10.08 6.89 24.92
C HIS A 445 -8.98 5.83 25.03
N VAL A 446 -8.86 5.21 26.20
CA VAL A 446 -7.91 4.11 26.46
C VAL A 446 -8.37 2.86 25.72
N ARG A 447 -9.67 2.53 25.73
CA ARG A 447 -10.22 1.40 24.94
C ARG A 447 -10.02 1.57 23.44
N TYR A 448 -10.19 2.79 22.93
CA TYR A 448 -9.90 3.11 21.54
C TYR A 448 -8.40 2.95 21.21
N GLY A 449 -7.53 3.49 22.06
CA GLY A 449 -6.08 3.35 21.91
C GLY A 449 -5.65 1.89 21.92
N ALA A 450 -6.27 1.07 22.77
CA ALA A 450 -6.08 -0.38 22.85
C ALA A 450 -6.46 -1.08 21.54
N ALA A 451 -7.63 -0.76 20.98
CA ALA A 451 -8.07 -1.32 19.70
C ALA A 451 -7.08 -1.02 18.57
N LEU A 452 -6.68 0.25 18.41
CA LEU A 452 -5.71 0.63 17.37
C LEU A 452 -4.30 0.08 17.61
N ALA A 453 -3.85 -0.04 18.86
CA ALA A 453 -2.55 -0.64 19.16
C ALA A 453 -2.46 -2.07 18.63
N VAL A 454 -3.52 -2.86 18.85
CA VAL A 454 -3.67 -4.22 18.32
C VAL A 454 -3.76 -4.21 16.80
N GLY A 455 -4.52 -3.27 16.22
CA GLY A 455 -4.62 -3.12 14.77
C GLY A 455 -3.27 -2.83 14.10
N ILE A 456 -2.45 -1.97 14.70
CA ILE A 456 -1.12 -1.60 14.18
C ILE A 456 -0.11 -2.74 14.35
N SER A 457 -0.06 -3.38 15.52
CA SER A 457 0.93 -4.45 15.78
C SER A 457 0.59 -5.74 15.04
N CYS A 458 -0.69 -6.11 15.00
CA CYS A 458 -1.15 -7.40 14.47
C CYS A 458 -1.63 -7.31 13.01
N ALA A 459 -1.35 -6.21 12.31
CA ALA A 459 -1.75 -6.00 10.92
C ALA A 459 -1.29 -7.15 10.01
N GLY A 460 -2.21 -7.73 9.23
CA GLY A 460 -1.91 -8.80 8.28
C GLY A 460 -1.48 -10.15 8.88
N THR A 461 -1.58 -10.33 10.21
CA THR A 461 -1.19 -11.58 10.89
C THR A 461 -2.34 -12.57 11.05
N GLY A 462 -3.58 -12.08 11.17
CA GLY A 462 -4.76 -12.93 11.40
C GLY A 462 -4.76 -13.66 12.76
N LEU A 463 -4.12 -13.10 13.79
CA LEU A 463 -4.03 -13.72 15.12
C LEU A 463 -5.39 -13.85 15.80
N HIS A 464 -5.76 -15.06 16.24
CA HIS A 464 -7.00 -15.32 16.95
C HIS A 464 -7.11 -14.56 18.29
N GLU A 465 -6.01 -14.45 19.04
CA GLU A 465 -5.96 -13.65 20.30
C GLU A 465 -6.28 -12.16 20.06
N ALA A 466 -5.92 -11.61 18.90
CA ALA A 466 -6.24 -10.22 18.56
C ALA A 466 -7.72 -10.07 18.18
N ILE A 467 -8.29 -11.05 17.46
CA ILE A 467 -9.70 -11.05 17.07
C ILE A 467 -10.60 -11.17 18.31
N SER A 468 -10.31 -12.09 19.23
CA SER A 468 -11.10 -12.28 20.45
C SER A 468 -11.09 -11.04 21.36
N LEU A 469 -10.00 -10.27 21.33
CA LEU A 469 -9.89 -9.01 22.06
C LEU A 469 -10.68 -7.86 21.40
N LEU A 470 -10.68 -7.80 20.06
CA LEU A 470 -11.33 -6.73 19.29
C LEU A 470 -12.84 -6.94 19.14
N GLU A 471 -13.31 -8.18 19.07
CA GLU A 471 -14.73 -8.53 18.93
C GLU A 471 -15.64 -7.80 19.93
N PRO A 472 -15.41 -7.84 21.26
CA PRO A 472 -16.27 -7.12 22.21
C PRO A 472 -16.23 -5.60 22.02
N LEU A 473 -15.11 -5.03 21.58
CA LEU A 473 -14.97 -3.60 21.34
C LEU A 473 -15.78 -3.12 20.11
N THR A 474 -16.11 -4.02 19.17
CA THR A 474 -17.01 -3.66 18.05
C THR A 474 -18.44 -3.38 18.50
N SER A 475 -18.82 -3.85 19.70
CA SER A 475 -20.14 -3.66 20.31
C SER A 475 -20.09 -2.72 21.51
N ASP A 476 -19.02 -1.91 21.65
CA ASP A 476 -18.90 -0.93 22.73
C ASP A 476 -20.06 0.08 22.71
N VAL A 477 -20.40 0.64 23.87
CA VAL A 477 -21.44 1.67 23.99
C VAL A 477 -21.04 2.96 23.26
N VAL A 478 -19.74 3.25 23.20
CA VAL A 478 -19.20 4.49 22.61
C VAL A 478 -18.87 4.30 21.12
N ASP A 479 -19.38 5.21 20.29
CA ASP A 479 -19.34 5.15 18.83
C ASP A 479 -17.93 5.18 18.21
N PHE A 480 -17.04 6.03 18.72
CA PHE A 480 -15.67 6.11 18.24
C PHE A 480 -14.84 4.90 18.64
N VAL A 481 -15.15 4.25 19.77
CA VAL A 481 -14.50 2.98 20.17
C VAL A 481 -14.88 1.90 19.17
N ARG A 482 -16.17 1.80 18.80
CA ARG A 482 -16.63 0.91 17.73
C ARG A 482 -15.93 1.22 16.41
N GLN A 483 -15.81 2.49 16.03
CA GLN A 483 -15.07 2.91 14.82
C GLN A 483 -13.63 2.40 14.82
N GLY A 484 -12.90 2.59 15.92
CA GLY A 484 -11.51 2.12 16.07
C GLY A 484 -11.39 0.61 16.02
N ALA A 485 -12.31 -0.11 16.68
CA ALA A 485 -12.35 -1.56 16.69
C ALA A 485 -12.62 -2.14 15.29
N LEU A 486 -13.55 -1.56 14.52
CA LEU A 486 -13.83 -1.98 13.14
C LEU A 486 -12.62 -1.78 12.22
N ILE A 487 -11.95 -0.63 12.32
CA ILE A 487 -10.74 -0.34 11.53
C ILE A 487 -9.60 -1.27 11.93
N ALA A 488 -9.36 -1.48 13.24
CA ALA A 488 -8.33 -2.39 13.73
C ALA A 488 -8.58 -3.84 13.28
N MET A 489 -9.84 -4.31 13.37
CA MET A 489 -10.21 -5.65 12.91
C MET A 489 -9.96 -5.80 11.40
N ALA A 490 -10.29 -4.79 10.60
CA ALA A 490 -9.97 -4.78 9.17
C ALA A 490 -8.48 -4.85 8.87
N MET A 491 -7.64 -4.18 9.65
CA MET A 491 -6.17 -4.24 9.51
C MET A 491 -5.61 -5.62 9.88
N VAL A 492 -6.14 -6.27 10.91
CA VAL A 492 -5.72 -7.63 11.32
C VAL A 492 -6.11 -8.67 10.28
N LEU A 493 -7.32 -8.53 9.71
CA LEU A 493 -7.90 -9.49 8.77
C LEU A 493 -7.55 -9.22 7.30
N ILE A 494 -6.72 -8.21 6.99
CA ILE A 494 -6.33 -7.92 5.61
C ILE A 494 -5.68 -9.14 4.96
N GLN A 495 -6.10 -9.48 3.74
CA GLN A 495 -5.67 -10.66 2.97
C GLN A 495 -5.96 -12.04 3.59
N THR A 496 -6.64 -12.14 4.73
CA THR A 496 -7.06 -13.42 5.31
C THR A 496 -8.36 -13.92 4.66
N THR A 497 -8.46 -15.23 4.44
CA THR A 497 -9.63 -15.86 3.81
C THR A 497 -10.54 -16.52 4.85
N GLU A 498 -11.81 -16.74 4.51
CA GLU A 498 -12.77 -17.46 5.37
C GLU A 498 -12.33 -18.90 5.68
N ALA A 499 -11.49 -19.49 4.82
CA ALA A 499 -10.93 -20.82 5.02
C ALA A 499 -9.79 -20.86 6.05
N GLN A 500 -9.08 -19.75 6.24
CA GLN A 500 -8.07 -19.61 7.29
C GLN A 500 -8.71 -19.27 8.63
N GLU A 501 -9.65 -18.32 8.62
CA GLU A 501 -10.35 -17.87 9.81
C GLU A 501 -11.82 -17.63 9.48
N SER A 502 -12.70 -18.41 10.12
CA SER A 502 -14.14 -18.39 9.87
C SER A 502 -14.78 -17.04 10.21
N TYR A 503 -14.16 -16.29 11.12
CA TYR A 503 -14.64 -14.99 11.57
C TYR A 503 -14.63 -13.91 10.47
N VAL A 504 -13.83 -14.07 9.41
CA VAL A 504 -13.80 -13.10 8.29
C VAL A 504 -15.18 -13.00 7.63
N GLY A 505 -15.88 -14.13 7.49
CA GLY A 505 -17.22 -14.19 6.91
C GLY A 505 -18.28 -13.51 7.80
N THR A 506 -18.19 -13.67 9.12
CA THR A 506 -19.09 -12.99 10.07
C THR A 506 -18.83 -11.50 10.12
N PHE A 507 -17.56 -11.10 10.13
CA PHE A 507 -17.15 -9.70 10.15
C PHE A 507 -17.62 -8.92 8.91
N ARG A 508 -17.45 -9.49 7.70
CA ARG A 508 -17.96 -8.86 6.46
C ARG A 508 -19.48 -8.63 6.49
N ARG A 509 -20.26 -9.60 7.00
CA ARG A 509 -21.72 -9.45 7.17
C ARG A 509 -22.06 -8.40 8.23
N GLN A 510 -21.27 -8.29 9.29
CA GLN A 510 -21.45 -7.26 10.31
C GLN A 510 -21.21 -5.86 9.73
N LEU A 511 -20.15 -5.67 8.94
CA LEU A 511 -19.88 -4.40 8.24
C LEU A 511 -21.04 -4.00 7.33
N GLU A 512 -21.52 -4.93 6.49
CA GLU A 512 -22.66 -4.69 5.61
C GLU A 512 -23.92 -4.30 6.40
N LYS A 513 -24.19 -4.99 7.51
CA LYS A 513 -25.33 -4.67 8.39
C LYS A 513 -25.23 -3.25 8.96
N ILE A 514 -24.07 -2.85 9.47
CA ILE A 514 -23.85 -1.51 10.06
C ILE A 514 -23.99 -0.42 8.99
N ILE A 515 -23.51 -0.68 7.77
CA ILE A 515 -23.59 0.26 6.65
C ILE A 515 -25.05 0.46 6.19
N LEU A 516 -25.83 -0.62 6.13
CA LEU A 516 -27.23 -0.58 5.69
C LEU A 516 -28.19 -0.05 6.76
N ASP A 517 -27.85 -0.17 8.05
CA ASP A 517 -28.70 0.31 9.13
C ASP A 517 -28.74 1.84 9.15
N LYS A 518 -29.93 2.42 9.15
CA LYS A 518 -30.10 3.88 9.22
C LYS A 518 -29.92 4.42 10.63
N HIS A 519 -30.17 3.61 11.66
CA HIS A 519 -30.16 4.03 13.07
C HIS A 519 -28.77 3.97 13.71
N GLU A 520 -27.79 3.41 13.02
CA GLU A 520 -26.39 3.40 13.47
C GLU A 520 -25.74 4.79 13.46
N ASP A 521 -24.85 5.00 14.42
CA ASP A 521 -24.13 6.27 14.62
C ASP A 521 -23.20 6.58 13.42
N THR A 522 -23.06 7.86 13.09
CA THR A 522 -22.28 8.31 11.92
C THR A 522 -20.81 7.87 11.99
N MET A 523 -20.20 7.92 13.18
CA MET A 523 -18.80 7.53 13.37
C MET A 523 -18.61 6.01 13.23
N SER A 524 -19.54 5.21 13.74
CA SER A 524 -19.53 3.76 13.56
C SER A 524 -19.72 3.37 12.09
N LYS A 525 -20.61 4.06 11.36
CA LYS A 525 -20.77 3.89 9.90
C LYS A 525 -19.51 4.26 9.14
N MET A 526 -18.88 5.38 9.46
CA MET A 526 -17.60 5.77 8.86
C MET A 526 -16.54 4.68 9.10
N GLY A 527 -16.46 4.14 10.31
CA GLY A 527 -15.57 3.02 10.65
C GLY A 527 -15.85 1.78 9.80
N ALA A 528 -17.11 1.41 9.62
CA ALA A 528 -17.50 0.26 8.81
C ALA A 528 -17.17 0.44 7.31
N ILE A 529 -17.40 1.64 6.77
CA ILE A 529 -17.06 1.97 5.37
C ILE A 529 -15.55 1.92 5.16
N LEU A 530 -14.77 2.53 6.06
CA LEU A 530 -13.30 2.49 6.01
C LEU A 530 -12.76 1.07 6.18
N ALA A 531 -13.30 0.30 7.12
CA ALA A 531 -12.94 -1.10 7.34
C ALA A 531 -13.14 -1.94 6.06
N THR A 532 -14.24 -1.72 5.35
CA THR A 532 -14.50 -2.37 4.06
C THR A 532 -13.44 -1.97 3.02
N GLY A 533 -13.08 -0.68 2.97
CA GLY A 533 -12.03 -0.19 2.07
C GLY A 533 -10.62 -0.74 2.37
N ILE A 534 -10.32 -1.00 3.64
CA ILE A 534 -9.04 -1.57 4.08
C ILE A 534 -8.96 -3.08 3.78
N ILE A 535 -10.03 -3.84 4.03
CA ILE A 535 -10.05 -5.28 3.77
C ILE A 535 -9.88 -5.58 2.27
N ASP A 536 -10.52 -4.78 1.42
CA ASP A 536 -10.48 -4.94 -0.04
C ASP A 536 -9.43 -4.02 -0.69
N ALA A 537 -8.45 -3.53 0.07
CA ALA A 537 -7.41 -2.62 -0.41
C ALA A 537 -6.63 -3.19 -1.60
N GLY A 538 -6.25 -2.30 -2.54
CA GLY A 538 -5.42 -2.61 -3.72
C GLY A 538 -5.91 -3.81 -4.54
N GLY A 539 -7.23 -3.96 -4.71
CA GLY A 539 -7.84 -5.09 -5.39
C GLY A 539 -7.61 -6.44 -4.69
N ARG A 540 -7.46 -6.42 -3.35
CA ARG A 540 -7.10 -7.56 -2.48
C ARG A 540 -5.67 -8.08 -2.68
N ASN A 541 -4.81 -7.30 -3.32
CA ASN A 541 -3.41 -7.65 -3.62
C ASN A 541 -2.39 -6.97 -2.71
N VAL A 542 -2.82 -6.07 -1.83
CA VAL A 542 -1.93 -5.41 -0.87
C VAL A 542 -2.22 -5.85 0.56
N THR A 543 -1.19 -5.85 1.39
CA THR A 543 -1.25 -6.05 2.83
C THR A 543 -0.64 -4.85 3.56
N ILE A 544 -0.94 -4.68 4.85
CA ILE A 544 -0.28 -3.68 5.70
C ILE A 544 0.90 -4.38 6.36
N ALA A 545 2.13 -3.94 6.07
CA ALA A 545 3.34 -4.52 6.64
C ALA A 545 4.31 -3.41 7.04
N LEU A 546 4.61 -3.33 8.34
CA LEU A 546 5.57 -2.37 8.89
C LEU A 546 7.02 -2.83 8.73
N GLN A 547 7.21 -4.15 8.65
CA GLN A 547 8.51 -4.77 8.43
C GLN A 547 8.63 -5.30 7.01
N SER A 548 9.81 -5.13 6.43
CA SER A 548 10.23 -5.89 5.26
C SER A 548 10.42 -7.37 5.63
N ARG A 549 10.47 -8.22 4.61
CA ARG A 549 10.72 -9.66 4.74
C ARG A 549 12.04 -9.99 5.41
N THR A 550 13.03 -9.11 5.27
CA THR A 550 14.34 -9.18 5.94
C THR A 550 14.30 -8.75 7.41
N LYS A 551 13.09 -8.45 7.95
CA LYS A 551 12.84 -7.87 9.28
C LYS A 551 13.44 -6.47 9.47
N HIS A 552 13.71 -5.75 8.38
CA HIS A 552 14.03 -4.33 8.43
C HIS A 552 12.76 -3.49 8.50
N ASP A 553 12.76 -2.44 9.31
CA ASP A 553 11.63 -1.52 9.41
C ASP A 553 11.51 -0.68 8.14
N ARG A 554 10.29 -0.62 7.60
CA ARG A 554 9.97 0.24 6.46
C ARG A 554 9.56 1.60 6.98
N ILE A 555 10.46 2.56 6.81
CA ILE A 555 10.31 3.92 7.33
C ILE A 555 8.99 4.54 6.86
N THR A 556 8.70 4.39 5.57
CA THR A 556 7.51 4.89 4.87
C THR A 556 6.20 4.34 5.47
N ALA A 557 6.18 3.05 5.81
CA ALA A 557 5.02 2.35 6.34
C ALA A 557 4.78 2.73 7.80
N VAL A 558 5.84 2.78 8.62
CA VAL A 558 5.74 3.17 10.04
C VAL A 558 5.27 4.63 10.16
N ILE A 559 5.84 5.52 9.36
CA ILE A 559 5.46 6.94 9.33
C ILE A 559 4.05 7.11 8.76
N GLY A 560 3.72 6.42 7.67
CA GLY A 560 2.39 6.40 7.10
C GLY A 560 1.33 6.00 8.12
N MET A 561 1.61 4.97 8.93
CA MET A 561 0.75 4.55 10.03
C MET A 561 0.67 5.56 11.17
N ALA A 562 1.79 6.22 11.53
CA ALA A 562 1.82 7.24 12.56
C ALA A 562 0.98 8.47 12.17
N VAL A 563 1.13 8.95 10.93
CA VAL A 563 0.34 10.08 10.41
C VAL A 563 -1.12 9.67 10.19
N PHE A 564 -1.39 8.45 9.70
CA PHE A 564 -2.73 7.90 9.58
C PHE A 564 -3.48 7.97 10.91
N SER A 565 -2.85 7.60 12.03
CA SER A 565 -3.49 7.61 13.35
C SER A 565 -4.00 8.99 13.82
N GLN A 566 -3.58 10.07 13.16
CA GLN A 566 -4.03 11.45 13.40
C GLN A 566 -5.36 11.81 12.74
N TYR A 567 -6.02 10.87 12.04
CA TYR A 567 -7.26 11.15 11.30
C TYR A 567 -8.40 11.72 12.16
N TRP A 568 -8.33 11.56 13.49
CA TRP A 568 -9.23 12.17 14.47
C TRP A 568 -9.34 13.68 14.32
N TYR A 569 -8.19 14.31 14.06
CA TYR A 569 -8.08 15.74 13.95
C TYR A 569 -8.22 16.21 12.52
N TRP A 570 -7.73 15.39 11.58
CA TRP A 570 -7.73 15.72 10.16
C TRP A 570 -7.97 14.52 9.25
N TYR A 571 -9.20 14.37 8.74
CA TYR A 571 -9.61 13.21 7.93
C TYR A 571 -8.76 12.95 6.67
N PRO A 572 -8.28 13.94 5.90
CA PRO A 572 -7.44 13.68 4.72
C PRO A 572 -6.11 12.97 5.03
N LEU A 573 -5.69 12.88 6.29
CA LEU A 573 -4.55 12.06 6.70
C LEU A 573 -4.81 10.55 6.57
N ILE A 574 -6.06 10.12 6.34
CA ILE A 574 -6.41 8.72 6.07
C ILE A 574 -5.61 8.17 4.86
N TYR A 575 -5.31 9.02 3.86
CA TYR A 575 -4.56 8.60 2.68
C TYR A 575 -3.11 8.16 2.98
N PHE A 576 -2.53 8.56 4.12
CA PHE A 576 -1.21 8.07 4.54
C PHE A 576 -1.21 6.56 4.83
N LEU A 577 -2.38 5.94 5.06
CA LEU A 577 -2.50 4.49 5.15
C LEU A 577 -1.99 3.80 3.88
N SER A 578 -2.16 4.43 2.72
CA SER A 578 -1.66 3.89 1.45
C SER A 578 -0.15 3.65 1.47
N LEU A 579 0.63 4.47 2.19
CA LEU A 579 2.09 4.29 2.30
C LEU A 579 2.48 2.99 2.99
N SER A 580 1.63 2.47 3.88
CA SER A 580 1.83 1.19 4.56
C SER A 580 1.46 -0.04 3.71
N PHE A 581 0.78 0.18 2.57
CA PHE A 581 0.40 -0.89 1.68
C PHE A 581 1.59 -1.48 0.94
N THR A 582 1.72 -2.79 1.08
CA THR A 582 2.75 -3.61 0.46
C THR A 582 2.09 -4.60 -0.48
N PRO A 583 2.40 -4.59 -1.79
CA PRO A 583 1.91 -5.60 -2.71
C PRO A 583 2.45 -6.98 -2.33
N THR A 584 1.58 -7.98 -2.28
CA THR A 584 1.97 -9.38 -2.01
C THR A 584 2.01 -10.15 -3.31
N ALA A 585 3.11 -9.95 -4.05
CA ALA A 585 3.30 -10.50 -5.39
C ALA A 585 4.61 -11.30 -5.48
N PHE A 586 4.62 -12.31 -6.35
CA PHE A 586 5.82 -12.88 -6.91
C PHE A 586 5.98 -12.37 -8.33
N ILE A 587 7.10 -11.68 -8.60
CA ILE A 587 7.44 -11.13 -9.91
C ILE A 587 8.80 -11.68 -10.32
N GLY A 588 8.78 -12.63 -11.24
CA GLY A 588 9.98 -13.18 -11.86
C GLY A 588 10.45 -12.31 -13.03
N LEU A 589 11.74 -11.99 -13.08
CA LEU A 589 12.34 -11.15 -14.13
C LEU A 589 13.50 -11.84 -14.83
N ASN A 590 13.65 -11.61 -16.13
CA ASN A 590 14.80 -12.04 -16.92
C ASN A 590 16.00 -11.05 -16.80
N HIS A 591 17.10 -11.31 -17.52
CA HIS A 591 18.28 -10.43 -17.54
C HIS A 591 17.98 -9.00 -18.04
N ASP A 592 16.92 -8.83 -18.84
CA ASP A 592 16.51 -7.55 -19.39
C ASP A 592 15.43 -6.83 -18.57
N LEU A 593 15.10 -7.36 -17.38
CA LEU A 593 14.07 -6.84 -16.47
C LEU A 593 12.64 -6.93 -17.03
N ASN A 594 12.42 -7.84 -17.98
CA ASN A 594 11.10 -8.20 -18.49
C ASN A 594 10.54 -9.41 -17.74
N MET A 595 9.21 -9.58 -17.76
CA MET A 595 8.53 -10.71 -17.12
C MET A 595 8.35 -11.89 -18.08
N PRO A 596 9.10 -13.00 -17.92
CA PRO A 596 8.86 -14.22 -18.69
C PRO A 596 7.63 -14.97 -18.16
N LYS A 597 6.98 -15.74 -19.04
CA LYS A 597 5.96 -16.71 -18.64
C LYS A 597 6.61 -17.85 -17.86
N PHE A 598 6.42 -17.84 -16.55
CA PHE A 598 6.98 -18.80 -15.61
C PHE A 598 5.86 -19.40 -14.76
N THR A 599 5.92 -20.71 -14.50
CA THR A 599 4.94 -21.42 -13.67
C THR A 599 5.61 -22.08 -12.48
N PHE A 600 4.97 -22.00 -11.32
CA PHE A 600 5.44 -22.61 -10.07
C PHE A 600 4.27 -23.19 -9.28
N LEU A 601 4.58 -24.08 -8.33
CA LEU A 601 3.58 -24.85 -7.59
C LEU A 601 3.37 -24.30 -6.18
N SER A 602 2.11 -24.19 -5.78
CA SER A 602 1.68 -23.97 -4.40
C SER A 602 1.11 -25.28 -3.84
N ASN A 603 1.78 -25.89 -2.87
CA ASN A 603 1.34 -27.12 -2.20
C ASN A 603 0.28 -26.85 -1.12
N ALA A 604 -0.78 -26.14 -1.49
CA ALA A 604 -1.89 -25.83 -0.62
C ALA A 604 -3.20 -25.87 -1.39
N LYS A 605 -4.31 -26.09 -0.68
CA LYS A 605 -5.65 -26.03 -1.26
C LYS A 605 -5.91 -24.59 -1.78
N PRO A 606 -6.39 -24.41 -3.03
CA PRO A 606 -6.67 -23.09 -3.59
C PRO A 606 -7.57 -22.22 -2.71
N SER A 607 -8.55 -22.80 -1.99
CA SER A 607 -9.44 -22.01 -1.11
C SER A 607 -8.75 -21.34 0.07
N LEU A 608 -7.58 -21.83 0.51
CA LEU A 608 -6.87 -21.23 1.65
C LEU A 608 -6.29 -19.86 1.30
N PHE A 609 -5.83 -19.67 0.07
CA PHE A 609 -5.10 -18.47 -0.35
C PHE A 609 -5.73 -17.73 -1.53
N GLY A 610 -6.74 -18.33 -2.17
CA GLY A 610 -7.48 -17.76 -3.28
C GLY A 610 -8.25 -16.50 -2.90
N TYR A 611 -8.66 -15.75 -3.92
CA TYR A 611 -9.49 -14.57 -3.71
C TYR A 611 -10.85 -14.96 -3.14
N PRO A 612 -11.39 -14.20 -2.18
CA PRO A 612 -12.79 -14.32 -1.80
C PRO A 612 -13.68 -14.14 -3.05
N PRO A 613 -14.77 -14.90 -3.18
CA PRO A 613 -15.67 -14.76 -4.32
C PRO A 613 -16.22 -13.33 -4.38
N ALA A 614 -16.39 -12.81 -5.60
CA ALA A 614 -17.06 -11.53 -5.81
C ALA A 614 -18.49 -11.59 -5.27
N THR A 615 -18.99 -10.48 -4.73
CA THR A 615 -20.38 -10.41 -4.29
C THR A 615 -21.28 -10.61 -5.51
N ALA A 616 -22.20 -11.57 -5.42
CA ALA A 616 -23.14 -11.78 -6.50
C ALA A 616 -24.05 -10.53 -6.57
N PRO A 617 -24.30 -9.95 -7.76
CA PRO A 617 -25.30 -8.90 -7.87
C PRO A 617 -26.60 -9.43 -7.28
N PRO A 618 -27.38 -8.61 -6.55
CA PRO A 618 -28.66 -9.04 -6.04
C PRO A 618 -29.46 -9.50 -7.26
N VAL A 619 -29.64 -10.82 -7.39
CA VAL A 619 -30.55 -11.37 -8.38
C VAL A 619 -31.87 -10.68 -8.09
N ALA A 620 -32.31 -9.83 -9.01
CA ALA A 620 -33.58 -9.15 -8.90
C ALA A 620 -34.58 -10.18 -8.39
N ALA A 621 -35.27 -9.86 -7.31
CA ALA A 621 -36.26 -10.73 -6.69
C ALA A 621 -37.45 -10.90 -7.65
N SER A 622 -37.23 -11.62 -8.75
CA SER A 622 -38.20 -12.09 -9.74
C SER A 622 -38.14 -13.60 -9.88
N ALA A 623 -37.39 -14.30 -9.01
CA ALA A 623 -37.85 -15.59 -8.53
C ALA A 623 -38.96 -15.30 -7.51
N ILE A 624 -40.18 -15.20 -8.01
CA ILE A 624 -41.41 -15.28 -7.22
C ILE A 624 -41.17 -16.42 -6.22
N LYS A 625 -41.01 -16.08 -4.93
CA LYS A 625 -41.16 -17.04 -3.84
C LYS A 625 -42.60 -17.51 -3.96
N LEU A 626 -42.81 -18.56 -4.76
CA LEU A 626 -44.03 -19.33 -4.77
C LEU A 626 -44.32 -19.64 -3.29
N PRO A 627 -45.45 -19.18 -2.72
CA PRO A 627 -45.68 -19.35 -1.30
C PRO A 627 -45.81 -20.85 -1.02
N THR A 628 -44.75 -21.42 -0.45
CA THR A 628 -44.68 -22.78 0.12
C THR A 628 -45.78 -23.01 1.18
N ALA A 629 -46.42 -21.93 1.65
CA ALA A 629 -47.64 -21.95 2.44
C ALA A 629 -48.82 -22.66 1.73
N VAL A 630 -48.97 -22.54 0.41
CA VAL A 630 -50.09 -23.18 -0.34
C VAL A 630 -49.85 -24.68 -0.56
N LEU A 631 -48.60 -25.13 -0.58
CA LEU A 631 -48.25 -26.56 -0.63
C LEU A 631 -48.36 -27.23 0.74
N SER A 632 -48.06 -26.51 1.83
CA SER A 632 -48.22 -27.04 3.19
C SER A 632 -49.70 -27.20 3.60
N THR A 633 -50.59 -26.29 3.19
CA THR A 633 -52.04 -26.38 3.46
C THR A 633 -52.72 -27.44 2.60
N SER A 634 -52.32 -27.59 1.33
CA SER A 634 -52.85 -28.64 0.44
C SER A 634 -52.36 -30.04 0.82
N ALA A 635 -51.12 -30.20 1.29
CA ALA A 635 -50.62 -31.45 1.85
C ALA A 635 -51.28 -31.81 3.19
N ARG A 636 -51.50 -30.83 4.09
CA ARG A 636 -52.26 -31.06 5.35
C ARG A 636 -53.73 -31.39 5.09
N ALA A 637 -54.35 -30.78 4.09
CA ALA A 637 -55.73 -31.09 3.70
C ALA A 637 -55.87 -32.52 3.16
N LYS A 638 -54.95 -32.96 2.27
CA LYS A 638 -54.91 -34.35 1.80
C LYS A 638 -54.61 -35.35 2.92
N ALA A 639 -53.71 -35.01 3.85
CA ALA A 639 -53.39 -35.87 4.99
C ALA A 639 -54.57 -36.00 5.97
N ARG A 640 -55.32 -34.93 6.22
CA ARG A 640 -56.56 -34.98 7.03
C ARG A 640 -57.64 -35.81 6.35
N ALA A 641 -57.87 -35.61 5.05
CA ALA A 641 -58.85 -36.38 4.29
C ALA A 641 -58.52 -37.88 4.27
N LYS A 642 -57.23 -38.24 4.14
CA LYS A 642 -56.78 -39.64 4.18
C LYS A 642 -56.94 -40.25 5.58
N LYS A 643 -56.65 -39.50 6.65
CA LYS A 643 -56.83 -39.95 8.04
C LYS A 643 -58.31 -40.11 8.41
N GLU A 644 -59.19 -39.27 7.87
CA GLU A 644 -60.64 -39.40 8.04
C GLU A 644 -61.20 -40.61 7.28
N TYR A 645 -60.66 -40.91 6.09
CA TYR A 645 -60.99 -42.11 5.32
C TYR A 645 -60.53 -43.40 6.04
N ASP A 646 -59.28 -43.43 6.50
CA ASP A 646 -58.71 -44.59 7.22
C ASP A 646 -59.35 -44.81 8.61
N SER A 647 -59.94 -43.76 9.22
CA SER A 647 -60.69 -43.88 10.49
C SER A 647 -62.10 -44.45 10.34
N LYS A 648 -62.68 -44.42 9.13
CA LYS A 648 -64.05 -44.91 8.86
C LYS A 648 -64.08 -46.34 8.32
N HIS A 649 -62.93 -46.90 7.93
CA HIS A 649 -62.79 -48.29 7.47
C HIS A 649 -61.49 -48.92 7.98
N PRO A 650 -61.48 -49.64 9.11
CA PRO A 650 -60.31 -50.39 9.55
C PRO A 650 -60.15 -51.67 8.70
N PRO A 651 -59.01 -51.92 8.05
CA PRO A 651 -58.77 -53.18 7.34
C PRO A 651 -58.37 -54.31 8.30
N GLU A 652 -59.02 -55.47 8.15
CA GLU A 652 -58.72 -56.74 8.82
C GLU A 652 -57.33 -57.28 8.45
N LYS A 653 -56.63 -57.87 9.44
CA LYS A 653 -55.37 -58.59 9.26
C LYS A 653 -55.64 -60.04 8.82
N SER A 654 -54.89 -60.55 7.84
CA SER A 654 -54.54 -61.97 7.77
C SER A 654 -53.16 -62.21 7.14
N MET A 655 -52.61 -63.34 7.55
CA MET A 655 -51.21 -63.77 7.64
C MET A 655 -50.65 -64.34 6.32
N LEU A 656 -49.32 -64.40 6.19
CA LEU A 656 -48.49 -65.64 6.14
C LEU A 656 -47.04 -65.36 5.71
N GLU A 657 -46.10 -65.66 6.63
CA GLU A 657 -44.88 -66.53 6.53
C GLU A 657 -43.93 -66.42 5.31
N GLU A 658 -42.60 -66.60 5.39
CA GLU A 658 -41.77 -67.33 6.36
C GLU A 658 -40.25 -67.07 6.21
N ALA A 659 -39.50 -67.57 7.19
CA ALA A 659 -38.12 -68.10 7.17
C ALA A 659 -36.92 -67.17 7.46
N SER A 660 -36.49 -67.11 8.74
CA SER A 660 -35.43 -68.01 9.28
C SER A 660 -35.00 -67.60 10.71
N GLN A 661 -35.08 -68.58 11.62
CA GLN A 661 -34.65 -68.58 13.03
C GLN A 661 -33.10 -68.64 13.12
N SER A 662 -32.37 -68.42 14.23
CA SER A 662 -32.67 -68.72 15.63
C SER A 662 -31.67 -68.01 16.58
N GLN A 663 -32.18 -67.72 17.78
CA GLN A 663 -31.49 -67.37 19.05
C GLN A 663 -30.61 -68.54 19.54
N ALA A 664 -29.74 -68.46 20.56
CA ALA A 664 -29.86 -67.95 21.94
C ALA A 664 -28.43 -67.92 22.57
N ASN A 665 -28.10 -67.39 23.75
CA ASN A 665 -28.83 -67.47 25.01
C ASN A 665 -28.16 -66.62 26.12
N GLY A 666 -28.98 -66.09 27.04
CA GLY A 666 -28.74 -66.07 28.49
C GLY A 666 -27.82 -65.01 29.11
N SER A 667 -28.37 -64.08 29.90
CA SER A 667 -28.61 -64.30 31.35
C SER A 667 -28.95 -63.00 32.11
N LEU A 668 -29.50 -63.22 33.30
CA LEU A 668 -30.37 -62.41 34.15
C LEU A 668 -29.71 -61.31 35.00
N LYS A 669 -30.51 -60.24 35.26
CA LYS A 669 -30.79 -59.52 36.54
C LYS A 669 -29.62 -58.74 37.21
N THR A 670 -29.77 -57.55 37.82
CA THR A 670 -30.91 -57.02 38.60
C THR A 670 -30.76 -55.51 38.92
N SER A 671 -31.92 -54.87 39.10
CA SER A 671 -32.30 -53.89 40.15
C SER A 671 -32.07 -52.37 40.00
N LYS A 672 -33.18 -51.72 39.60
CA LYS A 672 -34.06 -50.80 40.39
C LYS A 672 -33.90 -49.27 40.27
N PRO A 673 -35.02 -48.52 40.48
CA PRO A 673 -35.37 -47.31 39.73
C PRO A 673 -35.49 -46.05 40.63
N SER A 674 -35.69 -44.87 40.02
CA SER A 674 -36.36 -43.75 40.68
C SER A 674 -37.07 -42.82 39.68
N LYS A 675 -38.36 -42.59 39.94
CA LYS A 675 -39.16 -41.42 39.55
C LYS A 675 -38.67 -40.21 40.39
N GLU A 676 -38.86 -38.93 40.06
CA GLU A 676 -40.15 -38.25 39.91
C GLU A 676 -39.97 -36.76 39.50
N GLU A 677 -40.85 -36.32 38.60
CA GLU A 677 -41.51 -35.00 38.42
C GLU A 677 -40.77 -33.64 38.29
N GLY A 678 -41.16 -32.88 37.24
CA GLY A 678 -40.98 -31.43 37.18
C GLY A 678 -41.17 -30.72 35.82
N LYS A 679 -42.43 -30.52 35.40
CA LYS A 679 -43.03 -29.43 34.59
C LYS A 679 -42.41 -28.87 33.28
N GLU A 680 -43.31 -28.80 32.30
CA GLU A 680 -43.34 -28.02 31.05
C GLU A 680 -42.60 -26.67 31.07
N THR A 681 -41.80 -26.40 30.02
CA THR A 681 -41.99 -25.22 29.16
C THR A 681 -41.49 -25.51 27.75
N ASP A 682 -42.25 -24.96 26.82
CA ASP A 682 -42.34 -25.23 25.39
C ASP A 682 -41.36 -24.33 24.61
N ALA A 683 -40.49 -24.94 23.80
CA ALA A 683 -39.83 -24.30 22.65
C ALA A 683 -39.23 -25.39 21.76
N MET A 684 -40.07 -26.03 20.94
CA MET A 684 -39.62 -26.91 19.86
C MET A 684 -38.72 -26.15 18.88
N GLN A 685 -37.43 -26.46 18.99
CA GLN A 685 -36.38 -26.24 18.01
C GLN A 685 -36.77 -27.01 16.73
N VAL A 686 -37.05 -26.28 15.65
CA VAL A 686 -37.25 -26.88 14.32
C VAL A 686 -35.90 -26.88 13.62
N ASP A 687 -35.27 -28.05 13.60
CA ASP A 687 -34.08 -28.34 12.80
C ASP A 687 -34.36 -28.02 11.33
N PHE A 688 -33.62 -27.06 10.78
CA PHE A 688 -33.44 -26.96 9.33
C PHE A 688 -32.46 -28.07 8.92
N PRO A 689 -32.78 -28.91 7.92
CA PRO A 689 -31.80 -29.82 7.37
C PRO A 689 -30.70 -28.97 6.73
N ALA A 690 -29.49 -29.09 7.29
CA ALA A 690 -28.28 -28.51 6.74
C ALA A 690 -28.17 -28.93 5.26
N GLU A 691 -28.28 -27.94 4.35
CA GLU A 691 -27.75 -28.09 3.02
C GLU A 691 -26.25 -28.37 3.17
N LYS A 692 -25.89 -29.65 3.02
CA LYS A 692 -24.51 -30.03 2.71
C LYS A 692 -24.13 -29.30 1.44
N LYS A 693 -23.43 -28.17 1.56
CA LYS A 693 -22.50 -27.74 0.53
C LYS A 693 -21.58 -28.94 0.30
N SER A 694 -21.75 -29.60 -0.83
CA SER A 694 -20.77 -30.55 -1.34
C SER A 694 -19.46 -29.80 -1.46
N GLU A 695 -18.52 -30.04 -0.54
CA GLU A 695 -17.12 -29.71 -0.76
C GLU A 695 -16.72 -30.39 -2.06
N VAL A 696 -16.53 -29.59 -3.11
CA VAL A 696 -15.83 -30.03 -4.30
C VAL A 696 -14.45 -30.48 -3.81
N GLU A 697 -14.05 -31.73 -4.05
CA GLU A 697 -12.69 -32.21 -3.77
C GLU A 697 -11.71 -31.29 -4.51
N GLN A 698 -11.08 -30.38 -3.79
CA GLN A 698 -10.15 -29.44 -4.38
C GLN A 698 -8.80 -30.11 -4.59
N PRO A 699 -8.10 -29.81 -5.70
CA PRO A 699 -6.75 -30.31 -5.91
C PRO A 699 -5.86 -29.89 -4.74
N SER A 700 -4.98 -30.81 -4.32
CA SER A 700 -4.07 -30.62 -3.19
C SER A 700 -2.95 -29.60 -3.45
N GLY A 701 -2.80 -29.15 -4.70
CA GLY A 701 -1.89 -28.08 -5.10
C GLY A 701 -2.43 -27.26 -6.28
N GLU A 702 -1.95 -26.03 -6.38
CA GLU A 702 -2.32 -25.03 -7.40
C GLU A 702 -1.10 -24.65 -8.24
N GLU A 703 -1.28 -24.55 -9.56
CA GLU A 703 -0.27 -23.98 -10.46
C GLU A 703 -0.47 -22.47 -10.56
N LEU A 704 0.58 -21.70 -10.22
CA LEU A 704 0.58 -20.25 -10.29
C LEU A 704 1.42 -19.77 -11.48
N HIS A 705 1.01 -18.66 -12.09
CA HIS A 705 1.65 -18.06 -13.27
C HIS A 705 2.25 -16.69 -12.93
N ASN A 706 3.46 -16.39 -13.42
CA ASN A 706 4.10 -15.09 -13.23
C ASN A 706 3.37 -13.98 -14.03
N PRO A 707 3.03 -12.83 -13.43
CA PRO A 707 3.10 -12.50 -12.00
C PRO A 707 1.91 -13.07 -11.21
N ALA A 708 2.15 -13.54 -9.98
CA ALA A 708 1.12 -14.16 -9.13
C ALA A 708 1.04 -13.48 -7.76
N ARG A 709 -0.15 -13.45 -7.17
CA ARG A 709 -0.34 -13.06 -5.77
C ARG A 709 0.17 -14.16 -4.85
N VAL A 710 1.05 -13.80 -3.91
CA VAL A 710 1.61 -14.72 -2.91
C VAL A 710 1.55 -14.04 -1.55
N VAL A 711 0.71 -14.56 -0.65
CA VAL A 711 0.56 -14.04 0.72
C VAL A 711 1.72 -14.52 1.60
N PRO A 712 2.19 -13.76 2.61
CA PRO A 712 3.29 -14.19 3.49
C PRO A 712 3.09 -15.58 4.13
N ALA A 713 1.85 -15.94 4.50
CA ALA A 713 1.53 -17.27 5.04
C ALA A 713 1.66 -18.40 3.98
N GLN A 714 1.50 -18.06 2.69
CA GLN A 714 1.60 -18.99 1.56
C GLN A 714 3.04 -19.31 1.17
N GLU A 715 4.01 -18.44 1.51
CA GLU A 715 5.42 -18.57 1.13
C GLU A 715 6.02 -19.95 1.47
N LYS A 716 5.60 -20.55 2.59
CA LYS A 716 6.09 -21.86 3.07
C LYS A 716 5.63 -23.04 2.19
N TYR A 717 4.59 -22.85 1.38
CA TYR A 717 3.98 -23.89 0.55
C TYR A 717 4.46 -23.84 -0.91
N ILE A 718 5.22 -22.81 -1.29
CA ILE A 718 5.70 -22.60 -2.66
C ILE A 718 6.90 -23.50 -2.94
N LYS A 719 6.85 -24.19 -4.08
CA LYS A 719 8.00 -24.95 -4.63
C LYS A 719 8.18 -24.65 -6.11
N PHE A 720 9.43 -24.42 -6.48
CA PHE A 720 9.86 -24.30 -7.87
C PHE A 720 10.12 -25.71 -8.44
N ARG A 721 9.75 -25.96 -9.70
CA ARG A 721 9.96 -27.27 -10.34
C ARG A 721 11.44 -27.44 -10.72
N GLU A 722 12.02 -28.58 -10.34
CA GLU A 722 13.36 -28.96 -10.79
C GLU A 722 13.26 -29.43 -12.25
N GLY A 723 13.73 -28.61 -13.19
CA GLY A 723 13.66 -28.87 -14.64
C GLY A 723 12.83 -27.85 -15.45
N SER A 724 12.39 -26.74 -14.86
CA SER A 724 11.81 -25.62 -15.63
C SER A 724 12.89 -24.82 -16.37
N ARG A 725 12.55 -24.28 -17.55
CA ARG A 725 13.42 -23.42 -18.36
C ARG A 725 14.02 -22.26 -17.56
N TYR A 726 13.23 -21.67 -16.66
CA TYR A 726 13.67 -20.64 -15.74
C TYR A 726 13.92 -21.19 -14.34
N VAL A 727 15.06 -20.84 -13.75
CA VAL A 727 15.42 -21.20 -12.36
C VAL A 727 15.76 -19.93 -11.59
N PRO A 728 15.18 -19.69 -10.41
CA PRO A 728 15.49 -18.49 -9.61
C PRO A 728 16.91 -18.58 -9.02
N ILE A 729 17.72 -17.51 -9.09
CA ILE A 729 19.07 -17.57 -8.47
C ILE A 729 19.02 -17.51 -6.94
N LYS A 730 17.98 -16.87 -6.40
CA LYS A 730 17.65 -16.88 -4.97
C LYS A 730 16.33 -17.63 -4.80
N ALA A 731 16.31 -18.63 -3.93
CA ALA A 731 15.07 -19.36 -3.58
C ALA A 731 14.14 -18.50 -2.69
N ALA A 732 13.79 -17.30 -3.16
CA ALA A 732 12.83 -16.43 -2.54
C ALA A 732 11.43 -16.78 -3.06
N PRO A 733 10.47 -17.15 -2.20
CA PRO A 733 9.13 -17.57 -2.62
C PRO A 733 8.19 -16.40 -3.00
N SER A 734 8.63 -15.15 -2.84
CA SER A 734 7.84 -13.93 -3.03
C SER A 734 8.72 -12.74 -3.47
N GLY A 735 8.12 -11.60 -3.82
CA GLY A 735 8.82 -10.37 -4.21
C GLY A 735 9.46 -10.43 -5.59
N PHE A 736 10.48 -9.59 -5.81
CA PHE A 736 11.25 -9.56 -7.06
C PHE A 736 12.31 -10.66 -7.06
N VAL A 737 12.23 -11.55 -8.05
CA VAL A 737 13.17 -12.67 -8.18
C VAL A 737 13.75 -12.70 -9.59
N MET A 738 15.07 -12.62 -9.66
CA MET A 738 15.79 -12.79 -10.93
C MET A 738 15.80 -14.27 -11.31
N LEU A 739 15.42 -14.54 -12.56
CA LEU A 739 15.35 -15.86 -13.15
C LEU A 739 16.52 -16.07 -14.12
N LYS A 740 17.19 -17.21 -13.99
CA LYS A 740 18.19 -17.71 -14.93
C LYS A 740 17.49 -18.55 -16.00
N ASP A 741 17.68 -18.20 -17.27
CA ASP A 741 17.27 -19.05 -18.39
C ASP A 741 18.32 -20.16 -18.61
N LEU A 742 17.88 -21.41 -18.58
CA LEU A 742 18.70 -22.59 -18.86
C LEU A 742 18.73 -22.95 -20.35
N GLU A 743 17.80 -22.41 -21.16
CA GLU A 743 17.71 -22.64 -22.60
C GLU A 743 17.72 -21.33 -23.41
N PRO A 744 18.88 -20.63 -23.50
CA PRO A 744 18.99 -19.35 -24.21
C PRO A 744 18.79 -19.44 -25.73
N SER A 745 18.68 -20.65 -26.29
CA SER A 745 18.54 -20.90 -27.73
C SER A 745 17.11 -20.76 -28.25
N GLU A 746 16.11 -20.76 -27.37
CA GLU A 746 14.70 -20.59 -27.76
C GLU A 746 14.23 -19.15 -27.52
N PRO A 747 13.35 -18.58 -28.37
CA PRO A 747 12.81 -17.25 -28.15
C PRO A 747 12.02 -17.20 -26.83
N GLU A 748 12.24 -16.16 -26.03
CA GLU A 748 11.54 -15.96 -24.76
C GLU A 748 10.09 -15.56 -25.01
N VAL A 749 9.13 -16.26 -24.38
CA VAL A 749 7.72 -15.84 -24.38
C VAL A 749 7.48 -14.93 -23.19
N LEU A 750 7.46 -13.63 -23.44
CA LEU A 750 7.14 -12.61 -22.44
C LEU A 750 5.62 -12.57 -22.18
N VAL A 751 5.26 -12.16 -20.97
CA VAL A 751 3.87 -11.77 -20.66
C VAL A 751 3.60 -10.46 -21.41
N SER A 752 2.49 -10.36 -22.16
CA SER A 752 2.12 -9.10 -22.82
C SER A 752 2.07 -7.98 -21.79
N SER A 753 2.80 -6.89 -22.06
CA SER A 753 2.78 -5.70 -21.22
C SER A 753 1.50 -4.91 -21.47
N ASP A 754 0.39 -5.32 -20.85
CA ASP A 754 -0.88 -4.57 -20.89
C ASP A 754 -0.87 -3.32 -19.98
N ALA A 755 0.32 -2.75 -19.70
CA ALA A 755 0.46 -1.44 -19.05
C ALA A 755 0.34 -0.32 -20.10
N PRO A 756 -0.14 0.89 -19.74
CA PRO A 756 -0.41 1.96 -20.69
C PRO A 756 0.85 2.29 -21.49
N ALA A 757 0.76 2.14 -22.81
CA ALA A 757 1.88 2.29 -23.71
C ALA A 757 2.38 3.74 -23.68
N SER A 758 3.67 3.92 -23.37
CA SER A 758 4.39 5.17 -23.59
C SER A 758 4.51 5.46 -25.08
N LEU A 759 3.62 6.28 -25.64
CA LEU A 759 3.73 6.76 -27.02
C LEU A 759 4.61 8.01 -27.08
N ALA A 760 5.74 7.89 -27.79
CA ALA A 760 6.54 9.03 -28.24
C ALA A 760 5.81 9.78 -29.38
N PRO A 761 5.99 11.11 -29.53
CA PRO A 761 5.21 11.88 -30.49
C PRO A 761 5.83 11.85 -31.90
N GLY A 762 4.99 11.50 -32.88
CA GLY A 762 5.06 12.06 -34.25
C GLY A 762 5.53 11.14 -35.37
N SER A 763 4.57 10.65 -36.19
CA SER A 763 4.61 10.78 -37.65
C SER A 763 3.29 10.28 -38.26
N SER A 764 2.63 11.14 -39.02
CA SER A 764 1.41 10.88 -39.78
C SER A 764 1.69 10.08 -41.06
N SER A 765 0.73 9.22 -41.45
CA SER A 765 0.22 8.95 -42.81
C SER A 765 0.00 7.46 -43.14
N GLY A 766 -1.11 7.17 -43.82
CA GLY A 766 -1.22 6.01 -44.72
C GLY A 766 -2.32 4.99 -44.42
N THR A 767 -3.49 5.21 -45.01
CA THR A 767 -4.60 4.27 -45.19
C THR A 767 -4.20 2.89 -45.73
N ASN A 768 -4.72 1.80 -45.13
CA ASN A 768 -5.28 0.69 -45.91
C ASN A 768 -6.21 -0.21 -45.07
N ALA A 769 -7.35 -0.55 -45.66
CA ALA A 769 -8.43 -1.33 -45.09
C ALA A 769 -8.21 -2.85 -45.28
N GLY A 770 -8.63 -3.64 -44.28
CA GLY A 770 -9.08 -5.02 -44.49
C GLY A 770 -8.49 -6.08 -43.57
N GLN A 771 -9.02 -6.21 -42.34
CA GLN A 771 -9.39 -7.48 -41.66
C GLN A 771 -9.87 -7.21 -40.21
N PRO A 772 -10.69 -8.09 -39.60
CA PRO A 772 -11.58 -7.72 -38.50
C PRO A 772 -10.82 -7.59 -37.17
N ASN A 773 -10.77 -6.36 -36.64
CA ASN A 773 -10.30 -6.08 -35.29
C ASN A 773 -11.28 -6.64 -34.25
N ILE A 774 -10.80 -7.57 -33.43
CA ILE A 774 -11.36 -7.83 -32.11
C ILE A 774 -11.01 -6.61 -31.26
N ALA A 775 -12.03 -6.02 -30.62
CA ALA A 775 -11.96 -4.78 -29.88
C ALA A 775 -10.80 -4.73 -28.88
N GLY A 776 -9.78 -3.92 -29.18
CA GLY A 776 -8.89 -3.37 -28.17
C GLY A 776 -9.59 -2.17 -27.55
N GLU A 777 -9.74 -2.18 -26.23
CA GLU A 777 -10.22 -1.00 -25.49
C GLU A 777 -9.21 0.14 -25.67
N GLU A 778 -9.68 1.22 -26.27
CA GLU A 778 -9.00 2.50 -26.36
C GLU A 778 -8.82 3.06 -24.92
N GLU A 779 -7.63 3.57 -24.60
CA GLU A 779 -7.25 4.12 -23.30
C GLU A 779 -8.28 5.18 -22.82
N PRO A 780 -8.71 5.18 -21.55
CA PRO A 780 -9.64 6.18 -21.06
C PRO A 780 -8.95 7.55 -21.03
N GLN A 781 -9.51 8.50 -21.77
CA GLN A 781 -9.09 9.90 -21.77
C GLN A 781 -8.93 10.45 -20.33
N PRO A 782 -8.02 11.40 -20.07
CA PRO A 782 -7.90 12.04 -18.76
C PRO A 782 -9.29 12.46 -18.26
N PRO A 783 -9.61 12.24 -16.96
CA PRO A 783 -10.94 12.56 -16.45
C PRO A 783 -11.20 14.03 -16.70
N GLN A 784 -12.33 14.36 -17.34
CA GLN A 784 -12.71 15.75 -17.54
C GLN A 784 -12.72 16.44 -16.17
N PRO A 785 -12.22 17.69 -16.07
CA PRO A 785 -12.22 18.43 -14.83
C PRO A 785 -13.64 18.44 -14.25
N PHE A 786 -13.77 18.08 -12.97
CA PHE A 786 -15.07 18.04 -12.31
C PHE A 786 -15.75 19.41 -12.41
N GLU A 787 -16.88 19.48 -13.10
CA GLU A 787 -17.75 20.65 -13.07
C GLU A 787 -18.46 20.67 -11.72
N TYR A 788 -17.96 21.48 -10.80
CA TYR A 788 -18.63 21.74 -9.54
C TYR A 788 -19.72 22.77 -9.75
N SER A 789 -20.97 22.44 -9.42
CA SER A 789 -22.03 23.47 -9.29
C SER A 789 -21.61 24.43 -8.18
N ALA A 790 -21.47 25.71 -8.53
CA ALA A 790 -21.08 26.79 -7.61
C ALA A 790 -22.04 26.94 -6.43
#